data_AF-A0A9X2JHN4-F1
#
_entry.id   AF-A0A9X2JHN4-F1
#
_cell.length_a   1.000
_cell.length_b   1.000
_cell.length_c   1.000
_cell.angle_alpha   90.00
_cell.angle_beta   90.00
_cell.angle_gamma   90.00
#
_symmetry.space_group_name_H-M   'P 1'
#
loop_
_entity.id
_entity.type
_entity.pdbx_description
1 polymer ?
#
loop_
_entity_poly.entity_id
_entity_poly.type
_entity_poly.pdbx_seq_one_letter_code
_entity_poly.pdbx_strand_id
1 'polypeptide(L)'
;MLVLTGIGVVTPSAQGTTRDFNRGWKFHLGDVPDAQERTCDDTDWEIVRTPHDWAIAGPFDPDEHGYAGKLPWRGIGWYRKWMTVDRSHEGSQVYLDFDGVMSSPKVYVNGKLAGEWDYGYTPFRIDITPFIQFGRANVVAICVDNRRHGTRWYPGAGIYRNVSLVVSPPVHLAHGGTQITTPAIAGEQATVEVSNEIDSFLKIDQPVDVEVTIREPSGAEIHRRRMAKVSAAGERVSVAHEFTIDQPALWDVDTPNNYLCVTELRVQDQVVERRYTTFGIRSFQFTADDGFHLNGRRVNLRGVNLHHGLGALGAAFNKRAMRRRLELLQDMGVNAIRTSHNPPASELLDLCDEMGILVWDELFDKWDETAGRHDGNPPFEQYVARHAENFIRRDRNHPSVVVWSIGNEISNQPHSPEGKSRDRVRLARAEFLRHDDTRPVGIGCHIPDTAKTDILADLDVVGWNYQQRYDKFRRAFPEIPIIYSETASALSSRGQYRLPLPSDKCDYGTDGQLSAYELLAAPWADIPEIEFHRLKRDKFLAGEFVWTGFDYLGEPTPFEQDSRSSYFGIFDLVGFPKDRFYLYRSVWRPDTPTLHIAPHWNWPGHEGQRVPVMVYTNGDSAELFLNGKSLGVRNKGEAPPQPINLIESATIKVSSSNSEALTSLVDVDPQGWCAEQSDAAPRLTADLGEIRPLRSVAIQFPKESKNYEYTMEVSRDGHDWTTVVDQKSSQHPKWGGVKEAIHQLDSSARYLRLQFGPLADGIEPSIETMRAYSEAVESSYFQQTYDYRLRWNDVRYEPGELRAVAYNDGKEIAEQILRTAGPASALALTPDRNEVLSDGIDMVFIAIRAVDENGVFNELAENKVSISVQGPGTLEATANGDPTSMESFHSSQVQLFAGKAMAIIRPKEGLGGTITVRVESEGLEPAQVTLESGRE
;
A
#
# COMPACT_ATOMS: atom_id res chain seq x y z
N MET A 1 9.15 -77.75 -1.54
CA MET A 1 7.84 -77.06 -1.63
C MET A 1 8.09 -75.66 -1.09
N LEU A 2 8.35 -74.69 -1.98
CA LEU A 2 8.71 -73.32 -1.60
C LEU A 2 7.50 -72.60 -1.00
N VAL A 3 7.72 -71.95 0.14
CA VAL A 3 6.79 -71.01 0.77
C VAL A 3 6.86 -69.71 -0.04
N LEU A 4 5.80 -69.41 -0.78
CA LEU A 4 5.58 -68.09 -1.39
C LEU A 4 5.19 -67.12 -0.27
N THR A 5 6.15 -66.30 0.16
CA THR A 5 5.89 -65.07 0.92
C THR A 5 5.07 -64.13 0.04
N GLY A 6 3.85 -63.84 0.48
CA GLY A 6 2.96 -62.89 -0.19
C GLY A 6 3.62 -61.52 -0.27
N ILE A 7 3.86 -61.08 -1.50
CA ILE A 7 4.08 -59.67 -1.82
C ILE A 7 2.77 -58.98 -1.46
N GLY A 8 2.79 -58.16 -0.40
CA GLY A 8 1.68 -57.29 -0.07
C GLY A 8 1.46 -56.31 -1.21
N VAL A 9 0.50 -56.61 -2.07
CA VAL A 9 0.01 -55.68 -3.09
C VAL A 9 -0.67 -54.55 -2.33
N VAL A 10 -0.03 -53.39 -2.27
CA VAL A 10 -0.66 -52.14 -1.82
C VAL A 10 -1.78 -51.87 -2.82
N THR A 11 -3.03 -52.02 -2.38
CA THR A 11 -4.18 -51.48 -3.13
C THR A 11 -3.94 -50.00 -3.37
N PRO A 12 -4.16 -49.47 -4.58
CA PRO A 12 -3.96 -48.06 -4.85
C PRO A 12 -4.81 -47.26 -3.87
N SER A 13 -4.17 -46.43 -3.05
CA SER A 13 -4.87 -45.45 -2.22
C SER A 13 -5.71 -44.56 -3.13
N ALA A 14 -6.85 -44.07 -2.63
CA ALA A 14 -7.65 -43.10 -3.36
C ALA A 14 -6.80 -41.90 -3.82
N GLN A 15 -7.13 -41.34 -4.99
CA GLN A 15 -6.45 -40.18 -5.58
C GLN A 15 -6.39 -39.02 -4.57
N GLY A 16 -5.27 -38.29 -4.57
CA GLY A 16 -5.11 -37.12 -3.72
C GLY A 16 -6.18 -36.06 -3.98
N THR A 17 -6.60 -35.35 -2.93
CA THR A 17 -7.60 -34.29 -3.02
C THR A 17 -7.18 -33.08 -2.19
N THR A 18 -7.25 -31.90 -2.78
CA THR A 18 -7.26 -30.62 -2.06
C THR A 18 -8.68 -30.07 -2.10
N ARG A 19 -9.20 -29.65 -0.94
CA ARG A 19 -10.56 -29.09 -0.84
C ARG A 19 -10.54 -27.81 -0.04
N ASP A 20 -11.35 -26.84 -0.48
CA ASP A 20 -11.71 -25.66 0.30
C ASP A 20 -12.18 -26.11 1.69
N PHE A 21 -11.55 -25.57 2.73
CA PHE A 21 -11.87 -25.89 4.11
C PHE A 21 -12.41 -24.67 4.86
N ASN A 22 -12.98 -23.72 4.12
CA ASN A 22 -13.34 -22.40 4.62
C ASN A 22 -14.74 -22.32 5.24
N ARG A 23 -15.67 -23.19 4.85
CA ARG A 23 -17.07 -23.13 5.30
C ARG A 23 -17.32 -23.85 6.62
N GLY A 24 -18.33 -23.43 7.38
CA GLY A 24 -18.88 -24.20 8.50
C GLY A 24 -17.95 -24.30 9.71
N TRP A 25 -17.12 -23.27 9.93
CA TRP A 25 -16.40 -23.12 11.18
C TRP A 25 -17.34 -22.58 12.25
N LYS A 26 -17.13 -23.02 13.49
CA LYS A 26 -17.72 -22.42 14.68
C LYS A 26 -16.67 -21.54 15.35
N PHE A 27 -17.03 -20.32 15.71
CA PHE A 27 -16.12 -19.32 16.27
C PHE A 27 -16.61 -18.85 17.65
N HIS A 28 -15.64 -18.61 18.53
CA HIS A 28 -15.86 -17.97 19.82
C HIS A 28 -14.72 -16.99 20.12
N LEU A 29 -15.06 -15.73 20.38
CA LEU A 29 -14.11 -14.72 20.84
C LEU A 29 -13.93 -14.83 22.36
N GLY A 30 -12.68 -14.92 22.81
CA GLY A 30 -12.32 -15.17 24.19
C GLY A 30 -11.77 -16.58 24.40
N ASP A 31 -11.01 -16.77 25.48
CA ASP A 31 -10.44 -18.07 25.81
C ASP A 31 -11.51 -18.99 26.41
N VAL A 32 -11.71 -20.16 25.79
CA VAL A 32 -12.69 -21.14 26.26
C VAL A 32 -11.95 -22.34 26.84
N PRO A 33 -12.15 -22.66 28.13
CA PRO A 33 -11.56 -23.84 28.75
C PRO A 33 -11.91 -25.11 27.97
N ASP A 34 -10.91 -25.96 27.77
CA ASP A 34 -11.05 -27.24 27.10
C ASP A 34 -11.61 -27.17 25.67
N ALA A 35 -11.53 -26.02 24.99
CA ALA A 35 -12.01 -25.86 23.62
C ALA A 35 -11.26 -26.70 22.58
N GLN A 36 -10.10 -27.24 22.92
CA GLN A 36 -9.42 -28.26 22.11
C GLN A 36 -10.11 -29.63 22.16
N GLU A 37 -10.86 -29.91 23.22
CA GLU A 37 -11.41 -31.24 23.49
C GLU A 37 -12.60 -31.57 22.59
N ARG A 38 -12.79 -32.86 22.32
CA ARG A 38 -13.96 -33.37 21.58
C ARG A 38 -15.27 -33.12 22.32
N THR A 39 -15.23 -33.01 23.64
CA THR A 39 -16.41 -32.86 24.51
C THR A 39 -16.81 -31.40 24.74
N CYS A 40 -16.04 -30.43 24.24
CA CYS A 40 -16.41 -29.02 24.31
C CYS A 40 -17.76 -28.79 23.63
N ASP A 41 -18.67 -28.13 24.35
CA ASP A 41 -19.96 -27.71 23.82
C ASP A 41 -19.79 -26.43 23.00
N ASP A 42 -19.86 -26.59 21.69
CA ASP A 42 -19.78 -25.51 20.71
C ASP A 42 -21.15 -25.20 20.08
N THR A 43 -22.26 -25.64 20.70
CA THR A 43 -23.61 -25.51 20.11
C THR A 43 -23.99 -24.06 19.84
N ASP A 44 -23.64 -23.15 20.75
CA ASP A 44 -23.99 -21.73 20.69
C ASP A 44 -22.88 -20.85 20.06
N TRP A 45 -21.82 -21.46 19.52
CA TRP A 45 -20.74 -20.72 18.86
C TRP A 45 -21.21 -20.17 17.51
N GLU A 46 -20.67 -19.01 17.14
CA GLU A 46 -21.02 -18.34 15.88
C GLU A 46 -20.58 -19.19 14.69
N ILE A 47 -21.45 -19.37 13.70
CA ILE A 47 -21.06 -20.05 12.47
C ILE A 47 -20.44 -19.03 11.52
N VAL A 48 -19.16 -19.20 11.22
CA VAL A 48 -18.40 -18.31 10.35
C VAL A 48 -17.83 -19.06 9.15
N ARG A 49 -17.46 -18.28 8.14
CA ARG A 49 -16.68 -18.71 6.99
C ARG A 49 -15.34 -18.00 7.02
N THR A 50 -14.25 -18.75 6.87
CA THR A 50 -12.94 -18.14 6.63
C THR A 50 -12.78 -17.82 5.14
N PRO A 51 -12.00 -16.80 4.72
CA PRO A 51 -11.33 -15.78 5.51
C PRO A 51 -12.24 -15.02 6.48
N HIS A 52 -11.84 -14.90 7.74
CA HIS A 52 -12.60 -14.28 8.82
C HIS A 52 -11.72 -13.39 9.69
N ASP A 53 -12.17 -12.15 9.90
CA ASP A 53 -11.57 -11.17 10.79
C ASP A 53 -12.55 -10.80 11.89
N TRP A 54 -12.34 -11.27 13.12
CA TRP A 54 -13.28 -10.98 14.21
C TRP A 54 -13.24 -9.52 14.64
N ALA A 55 -12.10 -8.84 14.45
CA ALA A 55 -11.87 -7.54 15.02
C ALA A 55 -12.58 -6.45 14.22
N ILE A 56 -12.79 -6.65 12.92
CA ILE A 56 -13.46 -5.68 12.05
C ILE A 56 -14.92 -5.42 12.43
N ALA A 57 -15.55 -6.36 13.14
CA ALA A 57 -16.90 -6.18 13.66
C ALA A 57 -16.99 -5.02 14.68
N GLY A 58 -15.86 -4.61 15.27
CA GLY A 58 -15.78 -3.53 16.23
C GLY A 58 -16.35 -3.91 17.61
N PRO A 59 -16.86 -2.93 18.38
CA PRO A 59 -16.90 -1.50 18.05
C PRO A 59 -15.50 -0.89 17.96
N PHE A 60 -15.40 0.30 17.35
CA PHE A 60 -14.19 1.12 17.49
C PHE A 60 -14.08 1.66 18.92
N ASP A 61 -12.84 1.72 19.43
CA ASP A 61 -12.51 2.34 20.70
C ASP A 61 -11.92 3.75 20.47
N PRO A 62 -12.68 4.83 20.75
CA PRO A 62 -12.20 6.19 20.54
C PRO A 62 -11.02 6.57 21.45
N ASP A 63 -10.82 5.86 22.58
CA ASP A 63 -9.74 6.12 23.52
C ASP A 63 -8.43 5.40 23.11
N GLU A 64 -8.51 4.30 22.36
CA GLU A 64 -7.34 3.56 21.85
C GLU A 64 -6.53 4.40 20.85
N HIS A 65 -5.21 4.25 20.83
CA HIS A 65 -4.36 4.94 19.85
C HIS A 65 -4.64 4.45 18.42
N GLY A 66 -4.71 5.35 17.44
CA GLY A 66 -5.16 4.99 16.10
C GLY A 66 -4.19 4.14 15.27
N TYR A 67 -2.99 3.81 15.77
CA TYR A 67 -1.92 3.13 15.01
C TYR A 67 -2.38 1.79 14.42
N ALA A 68 -3.23 1.06 15.16
CA ALA A 68 -3.83 -0.19 14.73
C ALA A 68 -5.34 -0.06 14.48
N GLY A 69 -5.79 1.12 14.08
CA GLY A 69 -7.14 1.36 13.58
C GLY A 69 -8.26 1.37 14.62
N LYS A 70 -7.93 1.53 15.91
CA LYS A 70 -8.89 1.62 17.02
C LYS A 70 -9.85 0.42 17.15
N LEU A 71 -9.45 -0.74 16.65
CA LEU A 71 -10.26 -1.97 16.69
C LEU A 71 -9.76 -2.95 17.75
N PRO A 72 -10.62 -3.81 18.32
CA PRO A 72 -10.26 -4.76 19.37
C PRO A 72 -9.56 -6.01 18.81
N TRP A 73 -8.44 -5.82 18.11
CA TRP A 73 -7.71 -6.90 17.42
C TRP A 73 -6.88 -7.77 18.36
N ARG A 74 -6.52 -7.27 19.55
CA ARG A 74 -5.80 -8.05 20.57
C ARG A 74 -6.78 -8.94 21.33
N GLY A 75 -6.65 -10.25 21.16
CA GLY A 75 -7.48 -11.22 21.87
C GLY A 75 -7.08 -12.66 21.60
N ILE A 76 -7.82 -13.56 22.24
CA ILE A 76 -7.79 -14.99 21.94
C ILE A 76 -9.10 -15.32 21.21
N GLY A 77 -9.02 -16.06 20.11
CA GLY A 77 -10.17 -16.57 19.39
C GLY A 77 -10.04 -18.08 19.17
N TRP A 78 -11.16 -18.79 19.28
CA TRP A 78 -11.23 -20.23 19.02
C TRP A 78 -12.08 -20.52 17.79
N TYR A 79 -11.56 -21.39 16.91
CA TYR A 79 -12.27 -21.92 15.75
C TYR A 79 -12.41 -23.43 15.89
N ARG A 80 -13.61 -23.98 15.69
CA ARG A 80 -13.88 -25.41 15.77
C ARG A 80 -14.62 -25.91 14.55
N LYS A 81 -14.24 -27.07 14.02
CA LYS A 81 -14.89 -27.67 12.87
C LYS A 81 -14.84 -29.19 12.91
N TRP A 82 -15.99 -29.80 12.69
CA TRP A 82 -16.11 -31.24 12.52
C TRP A 82 -15.84 -31.63 11.07
N MET A 83 -15.10 -32.70 10.87
CA MET A 83 -14.80 -33.23 9.54
C MET A 83 -14.67 -34.75 9.55
N THR A 84 -14.81 -35.35 8.37
CA THR A 84 -14.60 -36.79 8.16
C THR A 84 -13.66 -36.97 6.98
N VAL A 85 -12.62 -37.79 7.16
CA VAL A 85 -11.80 -38.29 6.06
C VAL A 85 -12.25 -39.71 5.78
N ASP A 86 -12.61 -40.02 4.54
CA ASP A 86 -13.16 -41.34 4.19
C ASP A 86 -12.16 -42.46 4.50
N ARG A 87 -12.69 -43.64 4.88
CA ARG A 87 -11.85 -44.81 5.17
C ARG A 87 -11.05 -45.26 3.95
N SER A 88 -11.48 -44.96 2.73
CA SER A 88 -10.75 -45.24 1.48
C SER A 88 -9.39 -44.53 1.40
N HIS A 89 -9.15 -43.51 2.23
CA HIS A 89 -7.88 -42.79 2.31
C HIS A 89 -6.95 -43.30 3.43
N GLU A 90 -7.29 -44.39 4.12
CA GLU A 90 -6.44 -44.97 5.16
C GLU A 90 -5.01 -45.23 4.63
N GLY A 91 -4.00 -44.66 5.30
CA GLY A 91 -2.59 -44.66 4.86
C GLY A 91 -2.13 -43.39 4.12
N SER A 92 -3.06 -42.55 3.64
CA SER A 92 -2.77 -41.24 3.06
C SER A 92 -2.23 -40.27 4.12
N GLN A 93 -1.51 -39.24 3.66
CA GLN A 93 -1.15 -38.11 4.49
C GLN A 93 -2.27 -37.07 4.45
N VAL A 94 -2.56 -36.43 5.58
CA VAL A 94 -3.61 -35.43 5.73
C VAL A 94 -3.00 -34.17 6.32
N TYR A 95 -3.15 -33.05 5.61
CA TYR A 95 -2.60 -31.76 5.97
C TYR A 95 -3.68 -30.69 6.06
N LEU A 96 -3.42 -29.68 6.90
CA LEU A 96 -4.08 -28.38 6.83
C LEU A 96 -3.08 -27.35 6.32
N ASP A 97 -3.45 -26.68 5.23
CA ASP A 97 -2.69 -25.58 4.65
C ASP A 97 -3.39 -24.27 5.00
N PHE A 98 -2.63 -23.32 5.55
CA PHE A 98 -3.10 -21.99 5.92
C PHE A 98 -2.34 -20.93 5.13
N ASP A 99 -3.07 -20.05 4.45
CA ASP A 99 -2.45 -18.93 3.72
C ASP A 99 -2.07 -17.75 4.64
N GLY A 100 -2.63 -17.72 5.86
CA GLY A 100 -2.33 -16.75 6.90
C GLY A 100 -3.33 -16.79 8.04
N VAL A 101 -2.82 -16.71 9.27
CA VAL A 101 -3.62 -16.66 10.50
C VAL A 101 -2.98 -15.62 11.40
N MET A 102 -3.69 -14.56 11.73
CA MET A 102 -3.22 -13.49 12.59
C MET A 102 -3.67 -13.78 14.01
N SER A 103 -2.81 -14.19 14.94
CA SER A 103 -1.43 -14.67 14.85
C SER A 103 -1.22 -15.82 15.84
N SER A 104 -0.04 -16.45 15.78
CA SER A 104 0.38 -17.49 16.73
C SER A 104 -0.63 -18.64 16.95
N PRO A 105 -1.16 -19.26 15.88
CA PRO A 105 -2.17 -20.30 16.01
C PRO A 105 -1.61 -21.59 16.63
N LYS A 106 -2.44 -22.26 17.44
CA LYS A 106 -2.25 -23.64 17.87
C LYS A 106 -3.37 -24.51 17.32
N VAL A 107 -3.00 -25.54 16.56
CA VAL A 107 -3.94 -26.42 15.86
C VAL A 107 -4.04 -27.75 16.60
N TYR A 108 -5.26 -28.10 17.00
CA TYR A 108 -5.58 -29.33 17.70
C TYR A 108 -6.48 -30.21 16.83
N VAL A 109 -6.24 -31.51 16.88
CA VAL A 109 -7.12 -32.52 16.28
C VAL A 109 -7.46 -33.56 17.33
N ASN A 110 -8.76 -33.74 17.59
CA ASN A 110 -9.26 -34.69 18.57
C ASN A 110 -8.65 -34.51 19.98
N GLY A 111 -8.51 -33.26 20.45
CA GLY A 111 -7.93 -32.93 21.77
C GLY A 111 -6.41 -32.88 21.82
N LYS A 112 -5.70 -33.27 20.75
CA LYS A 112 -4.23 -33.32 20.73
C LYS A 112 -3.65 -32.20 19.87
N LEU A 113 -2.60 -31.55 20.37
CA LEU A 113 -1.85 -30.53 19.61
C LEU A 113 -1.17 -31.19 18.40
N ALA A 114 -1.55 -30.75 17.21
CA ALA A 114 -0.97 -31.20 15.95
C ALA A 114 0.18 -30.30 15.47
N GLY A 115 0.11 -29.01 15.77
CA GLY A 115 1.18 -28.07 15.48
C GLY A 115 0.84 -26.63 15.85
N GLU A 116 1.82 -25.75 15.69
CA GLU A 116 1.71 -24.31 15.97
C GLU A 116 2.51 -23.48 14.97
N TRP A 117 2.16 -22.20 14.87
CA TRP A 117 2.87 -21.21 14.06
C TRP A 117 3.05 -19.91 14.86
N ASP A 118 3.80 -18.93 14.34
CA ASP A 118 4.04 -17.65 15.02
C ASP A 118 3.61 -16.44 14.19
N TYR A 119 4.24 -16.23 13.03
CA TYR A 119 4.08 -15.01 12.24
C TYR A 119 2.76 -14.97 11.47
N GLY A 120 2.02 -13.87 11.62
CA GLY A 120 0.64 -13.78 11.13
C GLY A 120 0.47 -13.74 9.61
N TYR A 121 1.52 -13.44 8.85
CA TYR A 121 1.41 -13.19 7.41
C TYR A 121 2.01 -14.27 6.50
N THR A 122 2.76 -15.21 7.06
CA THR A 122 3.40 -16.28 6.29
C THR A 122 2.49 -17.49 6.18
N PRO A 123 2.46 -18.16 5.02
CA PRO A 123 1.75 -19.43 4.86
C PRO A 123 2.42 -20.52 5.69
N PHE A 124 1.65 -21.53 6.10
CA PHE A 124 2.19 -22.71 6.78
C PHE A 124 1.31 -23.95 6.58
N ARG A 125 1.93 -25.12 6.70
CA ARG A 125 1.28 -26.43 6.61
C ARG A 125 1.45 -27.19 7.93
N ILE A 126 0.37 -27.80 8.41
CA ILE A 126 0.39 -28.73 9.56
C ILE A 126 0.03 -30.13 9.10
N ASP A 127 0.90 -31.11 9.40
CA ASP A 127 0.59 -32.53 9.25
C ASP A 127 -0.32 -32.99 10.39
N ILE A 128 -1.55 -33.35 10.04
CA ILE A 128 -2.54 -33.85 10.99
C ILE A 128 -2.76 -35.36 10.90
N THR A 129 -2.04 -36.06 10.00
CA THR A 129 -2.15 -37.50 9.76
C THR A 129 -2.16 -38.33 11.04
N PRO A 130 -1.24 -38.12 12.02
CA PRO A 130 -1.19 -38.95 13.23
C PRO A 130 -2.44 -38.86 14.12
N PHE A 131 -3.29 -37.86 13.90
CA PHE A 131 -4.44 -37.54 14.74
C PHE A 131 -5.79 -37.89 14.09
N ILE A 132 -5.78 -38.20 12.79
CA ILE A 132 -6.97 -38.55 12.03
C ILE A 132 -7.47 -39.95 12.39
N GLN A 133 -8.78 -40.04 12.61
CA GLN A 133 -9.53 -41.29 12.67
C GLN A 133 -10.28 -41.46 11.34
N PHE A 134 -9.69 -42.22 10.42
CA PHE A 134 -10.28 -42.48 9.10
C PHE A 134 -11.65 -43.18 9.21
N GLY A 135 -12.60 -42.75 8.41
CA GLY A 135 -13.99 -43.22 8.43
C GLY A 135 -14.80 -42.80 9.67
N ARG A 136 -14.27 -41.92 10.53
CA ARG A 136 -14.94 -41.40 11.73
C ARG A 136 -14.95 -39.87 11.74
N ALA A 137 -15.84 -39.29 12.54
CA ALA A 137 -15.87 -37.85 12.76
C ALA A 137 -14.65 -37.41 13.60
N ASN A 138 -13.91 -36.44 13.08
CA ASN A 138 -12.77 -35.76 13.70
C ASN A 138 -13.18 -34.32 14.01
N VAL A 139 -12.62 -33.75 15.10
CA VAL A 139 -12.77 -32.32 15.38
C VAL A 139 -11.41 -31.65 15.22
N VAL A 140 -11.40 -30.54 14.49
CA VAL A 140 -10.28 -29.60 14.43
C VAL A 140 -10.65 -28.42 15.33
N ALA A 141 -9.75 -28.03 16.22
CA ALA A 141 -9.87 -26.83 17.04
C ALA A 141 -8.62 -25.98 16.88
N ILE A 142 -8.77 -24.67 16.69
CA ILE A 142 -7.66 -23.75 16.47
C ILE A 142 -7.80 -22.61 17.47
N CYS A 143 -6.80 -22.47 18.33
CA CYS A 143 -6.65 -21.31 19.21
C CYS A 143 -5.75 -20.29 18.52
N VAL A 144 -6.20 -19.05 18.40
CA VAL A 144 -5.45 -17.94 17.80
C VAL A 144 -5.23 -16.88 18.88
N ASP A 145 -3.99 -16.43 19.09
CA ASP A 145 -3.63 -15.50 20.18
C ASP A 145 -2.79 -14.33 19.65
N ASN A 146 -3.41 -13.15 19.62
CA ASN A 146 -2.83 -11.95 19.00
C ASN A 146 -2.25 -11.01 20.04
N ARG A 147 -2.35 -11.34 21.33
CA ARG A 147 -2.04 -10.39 22.41
C ARG A 147 -0.59 -9.93 22.38
N ARG A 148 0.32 -10.80 21.95
CA ARG A 148 1.76 -10.50 21.87
C ARG A 148 2.21 -9.94 20.53
N HIS A 149 1.41 -10.00 19.47
CA HIS A 149 1.85 -9.51 18.15
C HIS A 149 2.15 -8.01 18.18
N GLY A 150 3.28 -7.60 17.61
CA GLY A 150 3.64 -6.21 17.39
C GLY A 150 3.17 -5.75 16.01
N THR A 151 2.70 -4.50 15.88
CA THR A 151 2.24 -3.95 14.61
C THR A 151 2.34 -2.43 14.58
N ARG A 152 2.47 -1.85 13.38
CA ARG A 152 2.39 -0.39 13.12
C ARG A 152 1.10 0.04 12.42
N TRP A 153 0.37 -0.92 11.84
CA TRP A 153 -0.92 -0.74 11.16
C TRP A 153 -1.96 -1.72 11.72
N TYR A 154 -3.21 -1.67 11.25
CA TYR A 154 -4.21 -2.66 11.65
C TYR A 154 -3.84 -4.05 11.12
N PRO A 155 -3.52 -5.05 11.98
CA PRO A 155 -3.09 -6.37 11.53
C PRO A 155 -4.28 -7.26 11.14
N GLY A 156 -5.49 -6.91 11.57
CA GLY A 156 -6.64 -7.83 11.59
C GLY A 156 -6.52 -8.87 12.69
N ALA A 157 -7.42 -9.84 12.67
CA ALA A 157 -7.37 -10.96 13.60
C ALA A 157 -7.97 -12.25 13.03
N GLY A 158 -7.59 -13.41 13.56
CA GLY A 158 -8.19 -14.68 13.17
C GLY A 158 -7.63 -15.30 11.89
N ILE A 159 -8.41 -16.22 11.32
CA ILE A 159 -8.05 -16.95 10.10
C ILE A 159 -8.48 -16.10 8.91
N TYR A 160 -7.72 -15.03 8.65
CA TYR A 160 -8.06 -13.96 7.70
C TYR A 160 -7.67 -14.28 6.24
N ARG A 161 -7.15 -15.48 5.97
CA ARG A 161 -6.93 -16.03 4.62
C ARG A 161 -7.43 -17.47 4.55
N ASN A 162 -7.34 -18.10 3.37
CA ASN A 162 -7.94 -19.40 3.15
C ASN A 162 -7.28 -20.51 3.98
N VAL A 163 -8.09 -21.54 4.21
CA VAL A 163 -7.65 -22.85 4.73
C VAL A 163 -8.03 -23.93 3.75
N SER A 164 -7.11 -24.84 3.47
CA SER A 164 -7.35 -26.04 2.66
C SER A 164 -7.10 -27.31 3.45
N LEU A 165 -7.95 -28.32 3.22
CA LEU A 165 -7.73 -29.69 3.67
C LEU A 165 -7.12 -30.48 2.51
N VAL A 166 -5.90 -30.98 2.70
CA VAL A 166 -5.18 -31.74 1.69
C VAL A 166 -5.07 -33.19 2.15
N VAL A 167 -5.55 -34.12 1.33
CA VAL A 167 -5.38 -35.56 1.52
C VAL A 167 -4.53 -36.06 0.38
N SER A 168 -3.28 -36.43 0.66
CA SER A 168 -2.30 -36.87 -0.33
C SER A 168 -1.99 -38.35 -0.20
N PRO A 169 -1.84 -39.09 -1.31
CA PRO A 169 -1.39 -40.48 -1.26
C PRO A 169 -0.02 -40.62 -0.57
N PRO A 170 0.39 -41.82 -0.11
CA PRO A 170 1.67 -42.02 0.57
C PRO A 170 2.91 -41.60 -0.24
N VAL A 171 2.80 -41.55 -1.57
CA VAL A 171 3.80 -40.96 -2.46
C VAL A 171 3.12 -39.84 -3.23
N HIS A 172 3.57 -38.60 -3.05
CA HIS A 172 2.90 -37.41 -3.55
C HIS A 172 3.90 -36.28 -3.83
N LEU A 173 3.49 -35.28 -4.61
CA LEU A 173 4.29 -34.10 -4.89
C LEU A 173 4.45 -33.26 -3.61
N ALA A 174 5.69 -32.91 -3.26
CA ALA A 174 5.99 -32.14 -2.04
C ALA A 174 5.30 -30.77 -2.05
N HIS A 175 4.93 -30.24 -0.88
CA HIS A 175 4.38 -28.89 -0.76
C HIS A 175 5.43 -27.85 -1.21
N GLY A 176 5.04 -26.90 -2.08
CA GLY A 176 5.99 -25.97 -2.72
C GLY A 176 7.06 -26.65 -3.59
N GLY A 177 6.91 -27.95 -3.89
CA GLY A 177 7.92 -28.79 -4.53
C GLY A 177 8.09 -28.59 -6.03
N THR A 178 7.19 -27.87 -6.68
CA THR A 178 7.29 -27.57 -8.11
C THR A 178 8.01 -26.24 -8.32
N GLN A 179 9.07 -26.24 -9.12
CA GLN A 179 9.78 -25.04 -9.57
C GLN A 179 9.79 -25.02 -11.10
N ILE A 180 9.34 -23.92 -11.68
CA ILE A 180 9.34 -23.71 -13.12
C ILE A 180 10.23 -22.52 -13.45
N THR A 181 11.23 -22.72 -14.30
CA THR A 181 12.17 -21.67 -14.73
C THR A 181 12.24 -21.59 -16.25
N THR A 182 12.71 -20.45 -16.75
CA THR A 182 12.94 -20.20 -18.18
C THR A 182 14.39 -19.79 -18.44
N PRO A 183 15.35 -20.72 -18.28
CA PRO A 183 16.78 -20.38 -18.22
C PRO A 183 17.35 -19.78 -19.51
N ALA A 184 16.65 -19.94 -20.65
CA ALA A 184 17.04 -19.35 -21.92
C ALA A 184 15.82 -18.88 -22.70
N ILE A 185 15.85 -17.63 -23.16
CA ILE A 185 14.90 -17.04 -24.12
C ILE A 185 15.73 -16.38 -25.22
N ALA A 186 15.70 -16.94 -26.43
CA ALA A 186 16.54 -16.50 -27.53
C ALA A 186 15.79 -16.57 -28.87
N GLY A 187 15.68 -15.42 -29.55
CA GLY A 187 14.96 -15.34 -30.82
C GLY A 187 13.50 -15.76 -30.67
N GLU A 188 13.09 -16.78 -31.41
CA GLU A 188 11.74 -17.35 -31.39
C GLU A 188 11.63 -18.60 -30.52
N GLN A 189 12.53 -18.84 -29.56
CA GLN A 189 12.49 -20.03 -28.71
C GLN A 189 12.73 -19.71 -27.23
N ALA A 190 12.06 -20.47 -26.36
CA ALA A 190 12.33 -20.48 -24.92
C ALA A 190 12.52 -21.91 -24.40
N THR A 191 13.51 -22.10 -23.53
CA THR A 191 13.64 -23.32 -22.73
C THR A 191 12.83 -23.15 -21.46
N VAL A 192 11.96 -24.12 -21.16
CA VAL A 192 11.20 -24.22 -19.91
C VAL A 192 11.67 -25.45 -19.15
N GLU A 193 12.11 -25.28 -17.90
CA GLU A 193 12.46 -26.37 -17.01
C GLU A 193 11.40 -26.50 -15.90
N VAL A 194 10.87 -27.70 -15.71
CA VAL A 194 9.90 -28.04 -14.67
C VAL A 194 10.52 -29.08 -13.74
N SER A 195 10.95 -28.64 -12.56
CA SER A 195 11.48 -29.50 -11.49
C SER A 195 10.39 -29.78 -10.46
N ASN A 196 10.17 -31.05 -10.12
CA ASN A 196 9.22 -31.48 -9.10
C ASN A 196 9.91 -32.30 -8.02
N GLU A 197 9.68 -31.93 -6.76
CA GLU A 197 10.00 -32.76 -5.60
C GLU A 197 8.84 -33.70 -5.25
N ILE A 198 9.16 -34.95 -4.91
CA ILE A 198 8.22 -36.01 -4.55
C ILE A 198 8.58 -36.54 -3.18
N ASP A 199 7.64 -36.52 -2.25
CA ASP A 199 7.75 -37.12 -0.93
C ASP A 199 7.22 -38.55 -0.95
N SER A 200 7.92 -39.48 -0.29
CA SER A 200 7.47 -40.85 -0.07
C SER A 200 7.47 -41.24 1.40
N PHE A 201 6.32 -41.69 1.87
CA PHE A 201 6.09 -42.23 3.22
C PHE A 201 6.02 -43.77 3.22
N LEU A 202 6.39 -44.40 2.11
CA LEU A 202 6.45 -45.86 1.99
C LEU A 202 7.81 -46.39 2.47
N LYS A 203 7.80 -47.60 3.06
CA LYS A 203 9.02 -48.30 3.51
C LYS A 203 9.71 -49.14 2.43
N ILE A 204 9.07 -49.27 1.28
CA ILE A 204 9.56 -50.04 0.13
C ILE A 204 9.61 -49.12 -1.08
N ASP A 205 10.53 -49.39 -1.99
CA ASP A 205 10.60 -48.65 -3.24
C ASP A 205 9.30 -48.84 -4.01
N GLN A 206 8.67 -47.71 -4.32
CA GLN A 206 7.53 -47.64 -5.20
C GLN A 206 7.95 -46.89 -6.46
N PRO A 207 8.07 -47.57 -7.61
CA PRO A 207 8.27 -46.88 -8.88
C PRO A 207 7.10 -45.92 -9.13
N VAL A 208 7.44 -44.65 -9.33
CA VAL A 208 6.51 -43.61 -9.75
C VAL A 208 6.95 -43.02 -11.08
N ASP A 209 5.96 -42.66 -11.88
CA ASP A 209 6.17 -41.93 -13.12
C ASP A 209 5.63 -40.52 -12.96
N VAL A 210 6.38 -39.55 -13.47
CA VAL A 210 5.99 -38.14 -13.48
C VAL A 210 5.71 -37.75 -14.91
N GLU A 211 4.50 -37.27 -15.17
CA GLU A 211 4.09 -36.76 -16.48
C GLU A 211 3.79 -35.27 -16.36
N VAL A 212 4.48 -34.47 -17.17
CA VAL A 212 4.31 -33.01 -17.23
C VAL A 212 3.70 -32.64 -18.57
N THR A 213 2.62 -31.87 -18.51
CA THR A 213 1.93 -31.29 -19.67
C THR A 213 1.99 -29.77 -19.59
N ILE A 214 2.41 -29.11 -20.67
CA ILE A 214 2.38 -27.64 -20.80
C ILE A 214 1.23 -27.25 -21.71
N ARG A 215 0.39 -26.33 -21.23
CA ARG A 215 -0.65 -25.67 -22.02
C ARG A 215 -0.33 -24.21 -22.22
N GLU A 216 -0.54 -23.74 -23.45
CA GLU A 216 -0.39 -22.34 -23.81
C GLU A 216 -1.56 -21.48 -23.27
N PRO A 217 -1.47 -20.13 -23.31
CA PRO A 217 -2.53 -19.25 -22.83
C PRO A 217 -3.91 -19.48 -23.45
N SER A 218 -3.98 -20.01 -24.68
CA SER A 218 -5.23 -20.40 -25.33
C SER A 218 -5.94 -21.59 -24.65
N GLY A 219 -5.22 -22.32 -23.80
CA GLY A 219 -5.64 -23.58 -23.18
C GLY A 219 -5.22 -24.83 -23.96
N ALA A 220 -4.64 -24.69 -25.15
CA ALA A 220 -4.18 -25.83 -25.94
C ALA A 220 -2.95 -26.50 -25.32
N GLU A 221 -2.91 -27.83 -25.38
CA GLU A 221 -1.73 -28.61 -24.99
C GLU A 221 -0.66 -28.53 -26.08
N ILE A 222 0.54 -28.05 -25.72
CA ILE A 222 1.66 -27.88 -26.66
C ILE A 222 2.79 -28.89 -26.42
N HIS A 223 2.95 -29.37 -25.17
CA HIS A 223 3.91 -30.43 -24.85
C HIS A 223 3.36 -31.38 -23.81
N ARG A 224 3.82 -32.63 -23.90
CA ARG A 224 3.64 -33.67 -22.90
C ARG A 224 4.89 -34.54 -22.83
N ARG A 225 5.45 -34.75 -21.64
CA ARG A 225 6.58 -35.65 -21.42
C ARG A 225 6.38 -36.44 -20.14
N ARG A 226 6.70 -37.73 -20.20
CA ARG A 226 6.64 -38.67 -19.07
C ARG A 226 8.04 -39.20 -18.77
N MET A 227 8.45 -39.18 -17.51
CA MET A 227 9.65 -39.83 -17.01
C MET A 227 9.27 -40.97 -16.07
N ALA A 228 9.88 -42.14 -16.28
CA ALA A 228 9.53 -43.37 -15.57
C ALA A 228 10.55 -43.76 -14.49
N LYS A 229 10.09 -44.51 -13.48
CA LYS A 229 10.93 -45.20 -12.47
C LYS A 229 11.74 -44.30 -11.55
N VAL A 230 11.09 -43.31 -10.96
CA VAL A 230 11.65 -42.59 -9.81
C VAL A 230 11.28 -43.42 -8.57
N SER A 231 12.25 -43.89 -7.79
CA SER A 231 11.99 -44.69 -6.57
C SER A 231 12.36 -43.89 -5.35
N ALA A 232 11.47 -43.85 -4.37
CA ALA A 232 11.76 -43.30 -3.06
C ALA A 232 11.12 -44.21 -2.01
N ALA A 233 11.91 -44.98 -1.28
CA ALA A 233 11.50 -45.54 0.00
C ALA A 233 11.90 -44.55 1.10
N GLY A 234 10.94 -43.83 1.67
CA GLY A 234 11.20 -42.94 2.83
C GLY A 234 12.06 -41.71 2.54
N GLU A 235 12.30 -41.35 1.28
CA GLU A 235 13.12 -40.22 0.87
C GLU A 235 12.34 -39.23 -0.01
N ARG A 236 12.85 -38.01 -0.13
CA ARG A 236 12.40 -37.03 -1.10
C ARG A 236 13.25 -37.13 -2.36
N VAL A 237 12.63 -37.14 -3.54
CA VAL A 237 13.33 -37.21 -4.83
C VAL A 237 12.89 -36.07 -5.76
N SER A 238 13.83 -35.51 -6.50
CA SER A 238 13.59 -34.45 -7.48
C SER A 238 13.64 -34.98 -8.92
N VAL A 239 12.71 -34.50 -9.76
CA VAL A 239 12.58 -34.92 -11.16
C VAL A 239 12.40 -33.67 -12.03
N ALA A 240 13.33 -33.43 -12.96
CA ALA A 240 13.30 -32.29 -13.85
C ALA A 240 12.92 -32.69 -15.29
N HIS A 241 12.03 -31.91 -15.90
CA HIS A 241 11.65 -32.01 -17.31
C HIS A 241 12.05 -30.73 -18.03
N GLU A 242 12.71 -30.85 -19.18
CA GLU A 242 13.04 -29.72 -20.05
C GLU A 242 12.17 -29.72 -21.30
N PHE A 243 11.65 -28.56 -21.68
CA PHE A 243 10.84 -28.33 -22.87
C PHE A 243 11.40 -27.16 -23.67
N THR A 244 11.29 -27.23 -24.99
CA THR A 244 11.58 -26.10 -25.90
C THR A 244 10.26 -25.62 -26.47
N ILE A 245 9.89 -24.38 -26.14
CA ILE A 245 8.70 -23.72 -26.65
C ILE A 245 9.10 -22.87 -27.85
N ASP A 246 8.56 -23.21 -29.02
CA ASP A 246 8.68 -22.40 -30.23
C ASP A 246 7.66 -21.24 -30.18
N GLN A 247 8.10 -20.06 -30.61
CA GLN A 247 7.34 -18.80 -30.63
C GLN A 247 6.59 -18.54 -29.31
N PRO A 248 7.30 -18.47 -28.16
CA PRO A 248 6.67 -18.33 -26.86
C PRO A 248 5.90 -17.01 -26.75
N ALA A 249 4.66 -17.09 -26.26
CA ALA A 249 3.89 -15.92 -25.87
C ALA A 249 4.46 -15.38 -24.55
N LEU A 250 5.26 -14.32 -24.60
CA LEU A 250 5.92 -13.79 -23.41
C LEU A 250 4.92 -13.19 -22.43
N TRP A 251 5.13 -13.41 -21.15
CA TRP A 251 4.46 -12.65 -20.09
C TRP A 251 5.06 -11.25 -20.04
N ASP A 252 4.19 -10.25 -20.06
CA ASP A 252 4.55 -8.83 -20.06
C ASP A 252 3.47 -8.03 -19.30
N VAL A 253 3.79 -6.83 -18.82
CA VAL A 253 2.82 -5.93 -18.15
C VAL A 253 1.68 -5.51 -19.09
N ASP A 254 1.94 -5.47 -20.40
CA ASP A 254 0.96 -5.09 -21.41
C ASP A 254 0.22 -6.31 -21.99
N THR A 255 0.85 -7.49 -21.94
CA THR A 255 0.31 -8.77 -22.43
C THR A 255 0.65 -9.91 -21.46
N PRO A 256 -0.13 -10.11 -20.38
CA PRO A 256 0.17 -11.07 -19.32
C PRO A 256 -0.15 -12.53 -19.72
N ASN A 257 0.63 -13.07 -20.65
CA ASN A 257 0.46 -14.44 -21.15
C ASN A 257 0.88 -15.49 -20.11
N ASN A 258 -0.10 -16.16 -19.52
CA ASN A 258 0.10 -17.22 -18.53
C ASN A 258 -0.06 -18.61 -19.17
N TYR A 259 0.94 -19.46 -18.97
CA TYR A 259 0.91 -20.87 -19.30
C TYR A 259 0.42 -21.68 -18.09
N LEU A 260 -0.08 -22.89 -18.36
CA LEU A 260 -0.48 -23.85 -17.33
C LEU A 260 0.37 -25.11 -17.42
N CYS A 261 1.10 -25.41 -16.36
CA CYS A 261 1.79 -26.69 -16.16
C CYS A 261 0.86 -27.64 -15.40
N VAL A 262 0.60 -28.81 -15.96
CA VAL A 262 -0.11 -29.92 -15.30
C VAL A 262 0.88 -31.04 -15.02
N THR A 263 1.16 -31.29 -13.75
CA THR A 263 2.00 -32.41 -13.29
C THR A 263 1.12 -33.53 -12.79
N GLU A 264 1.25 -34.72 -13.36
CA GLU A 264 0.59 -35.94 -12.92
C GLU A 264 1.62 -36.91 -12.34
N LEU A 265 1.37 -37.36 -11.11
CA LEU A 265 2.11 -38.45 -10.49
C LEU A 265 1.34 -39.75 -10.72
N ARG A 266 2.03 -40.77 -11.25
CA ARG A 266 1.42 -42.05 -11.61
C ARG A 266 2.08 -43.22 -10.88
N VAL A 267 1.24 -44.12 -10.36
CA VAL A 267 1.65 -45.40 -9.75
C VAL A 267 0.93 -46.51 -10.51
N GLN A 268 1.68 -47.48 -11.07
CA GLN A 268 1.12 -48.56 -11.88
C GLN A 268 0.19 -48.04 -13.00
N ASP A 269 0.64 -47.01 -13.73
CA ASP A 269 -0.10 -46.29 -14.77
C ASP A 269 -1.36 -45.52 -14.32
N GLN A 270 -1.75 -45.59 -13.05
CA GLN A 270 -2.87 -44.82 -12.49
C GLN A 270 -2.40 -43.46 -11.96
N VAL A 271 -3.13 -42.39 -12.27
CA VAL A 271 -2.86 -41.06 -11.71
C VAL A 271 -3.25 -41.05 -10.24
N VAL A 272 -2.27 -40.88 -9.35
CA VAL A 272 -2.49 -40.80 -7.90
C VAL A 272 -2.59 -39.36 -7.42
N GLU A 273 -1.98 -38.41 -8.13
CA GLU A 273 -2.09 -36.98 -7.86
C GLU A 273 -1.96 -36.20 -9.16
N ARG A 274 -2.65 -35.06 -9.24
CA ARG A 274 -2.52 -34.07 -10.30
C ARG A 274 -2.39 -32.69 -9.69
N ARG A 275 -1.40 -31.91 -10.12
CA ARG A 275 -1.15 -30.53 -9.69
C ARG A 275 -1.13 -29.57 -10.87
N TYR A 276 -1.66 -28.38 -10.64
CA TYR A 276 -1.74 -27.29 -11.61
C TYR A 276 -0.86 -26.15 -11.11
N THR A 277 0.06 -25.68 -11.95
CA THR A 277 0.95 -24.56 -11.65
C THR A 277 0.92 -23.59 -12.83
N THR A 278 0.41 -22.38 -12.59
CA THR A 278 0.51 -21.28 -13.54
C THR A 278 1.93 -20.74 -13.58
N PHE A 279 2.42 -20.37 -14.75
CA PHE A 279 3.73 -19.71 -14.91
C PHE A 279 3.73 -18.80 -16.14
N GLY A 280 4.68 -17.88 -16.22
CA GLY A 280 4.89 -17.02 -17.38
C GLY A 280 6.32 -17.15 -17.92
N ILE A 281 6.47 -17.00 -19.24
CA ILE A 281 7.78 -16.98 -19.90
C ILE A 281 8.21 -15.52 -20.05
N ARG A 282 9.29 -15.11 -19.40
CA ARG A 282 9.87 -13.76 -19.55
C ARG A 282 11.35 -13.72 -19.16
N SER A 283 12.01 -12.64 -19.53
CA SER A 283 13.29 -12.25 -18.93
C SER A 283 13.16 -10.88 -18.28
N PHE A 284 13.96 -10.60 -17.26
CA PHE A 284 14.05 -9.26 -16.69
C PHE A 284 15.42 -9.03 -16.05
N GLN A 285 15.77 -7.77 -15.85
CA GLN A 285 17.03 -7.37 -15.25
C GLN A 285 16.89 -6.02 -14.53
N PHE A 286 17.52 -5.90 -13.37
CA PHE A 286 17.83 -4.61 -12.76
C PHE A 286 19.26 -4.20 -13.15
N THR A 287 19.41 -3.03 -13.74
CA THR A 287 20.70 -2.48 -14.16
C THR A 287 21.10 -1.33 -13.24
N ALA A 288 22.40 -1.15 -13.05
CA ALA A 288 22.91 -0.11 -12.16
C ALA A 288 22.69 1.31 -12.71
N ASP A 289 22.60 1.47 -14.03
CA ASP A 289 22.60 2.78 -14.70
C ASP A 289 21.30 3.09 -15.46
N ASP A 290 20.49 2.08 -15.79
CA ASP A 290 19.31 2.24 -16.64
C ASP A 290 18.04 1.58 -16.06
N GLY A 291 18.02 1.36 -14.75
CA GLY A 291 16.83 0.88 -14.03
C GLY A 291 16.41 -0.53 -14.42
N PHE A 292 15.10 -0.77 -14.49
CA PHE A 292 14.50 -2.08 -14.69
C PHE A 292 14.16 -2.36 -16.16
N HIS A 293 14.49 -3.55 -16.61
CA HIS A 293 14.20 -4.05 -17.96
C HIS A 293 13.36 -5.32 -17.88
N LEU A 294 12.31 -5.41 -18.69
CA LEU A 294 11.45 -6.58 -18.86
C LEU A 294 11.48 -6.95 -20.35
N ASN A 295 11.74 -8.21 -20.68
CA ASN A 295 11.81 -8.70 -22.07
C ASN A 295 12.73 -7.85 -22.97
N GLY A 296 13.85 -7.36 -22.42
CA GLY A 296 14.85 -6.56 -23.12
C GLY A 296 14.51 -5.09 -23.34
N ARG A 297 13.38 -4.59 -22.80
CA ARG A 297 12.99 -3.17 -22.85
C ARG A 297 12.93 -2.56 -21.46
N ARG A 298 13.31 -1.28 -21.34
CA ARG A 298 13.17 -0.52 -20.10
C ARG A 298 11.70 -0.36 -19.72
N VAL A 299 11.37 -0.67 -18.48
CA VAL A 299 10.04 -0.47 -17.89
C VAL A 299 10.21 0.30 -16.60
N ASN A 300 9.65 1.51 -16.54
CA ASN A 300 9.61 2.25 -15.27
C ASN A 300 8.61 1.56 -14.34
N LEU A 301 9.03 1.26 -13.12
CA LEU A 301 8.14 0.80 -12.05
C LEU A 301 7.30 1.99 -11.58
N ARG A 302 6.03 2.01 -12.00
CA ARG A 302 4.98 2.93 -11.53
C ARG A 302 4.24 2.22 -10.40
N GLY A 303 4.91 2.17 -9.26
CA GLY A 303 4.54 1.30 -8.15
C GLY A 303 3.75 2.01 -7.05
N VAL A 304 2.98 1.23 -6.30
CA VAL A 304 2.39 1.65 -5.03
C VAL A 304 2.68 0.63 -3.93
N ASN A 305 2.86 1.09 -2.70
CA ASN A 305 2.84 0.25 -1.51
C ASN A 305 1.39 -0.07 -1.14
N LEU A 306 1.12 -1.34 -0.82
CA LEU A 306 -0.19 -1.83 -0.40
C LEU A 306 -0.08 -2.63 0.90
N HIS A 307 -0.84 -2.20 1.91
CA HIS A 307 -1.17 -3.04 3.06
C HIS A 307 -2.21 -4.12 2.69
N HIS A 308 -2.31 -5.15 3.53
CA HIS A 308 -3.15 -6.33 3.28
C HIS A 308 -4.65 -6.11 3.45
N GLY A 309 -5.05 -5.17 4.32
CA GLY A 309 -6.45 -4.94 4.67
C GLY A 309 -7.28 -4.38 3.51
N LEU A 310 -8.53 -4.83 3.39
CA LEU A 310 -9.49 -4.49 2.33
C LEU A 310 -10.49 -3.40 2.74
N GLY A 311 -10.04 -2.46 3.58
CA GLY A 311 -10.83 -1.31 4.00
C GLY A 311 -11.92 -1.72 4.99
N ALA A 312 -13.18 -1.47 4.65
CA ALA A 312 -14.33 -1.80 5.50
C ALA A 312 -14.52 -3.32 5.71
N LEU A 313 -13.88 -4.16 4.88
CA LEU A 313 -13.88 -5.62 5.03
C LEU A 313 -12.80 -6.13 6.01
N GLY A 314 -11.96 -5.26 6.55
CA GLY A 314 -10.88 -5.63 7.46
C GLY A 314 -9.79 -6.45 6.78
N ALA A 315 -9.20 -7.40 7.50
CA ALA A 315 -8.16 -8.26 6.96
C ALA A 315 -8.70 -9.49 6.22
N ALA A 316 -9.99 -9.83 6.36
CA ALA A 316 -10.57 -11.00 5.72
C ALA A 316 -10.44 -10.92 4.19
N PHE A 317 -9.48 -11.66 3.64
CA PHE A 317 -9.11 -11.50 2.24
C PHE A 317 -10.27 -11.90 1.31
N ASN A 318 -10.50 -11.09 0.27
CA ASN A 318 -11.51 -11.32 -0.73
C ASN A 318 -10.95 -10.99 -2.12
N LYS A 319 -10.92 -11.99 -3.00
CA LYS A 319 -10.34 -11.87 -4.36
C LYS A 319 -11.05 -10.83 -5.21
N ARG A 320 -12.39 -10.69 -5.12
CA ARG A 320 -13.14 -9.68 -5.87
C ARG A 320 -12.79 -8.27 -5.41
N ALA A 321 -12.77 -8.03 -4.10
CA ALA A 321 -12.42 -6.75 -3.52
C ALA A 321 -10.98 -6.33 -3.90
N MET A 322 -10.03 -7.27 -3.86
CA MET A 322 -8.66 -6.99 -4.28
C MET A 322 -8.56 -6.72 -5.79
N ARG A 323 -9.25 -7.52 -6.64
CA ARG A 323 -9.33 -7.25 -8.08
C ARG A 323 -9.84 -5.83 -8.36
N ARG A 324 -10.91 -5.40 -7.69
CA ARG A 324 -11.43 -4.03 -7.81
C ARG A 324 -10.36 -2.98 -7.50
N ARG A 325 -9.56 -3.18 -6.45
CA ARG A 325 -8.49 -2.25 -6.10
C ARG A 325 -7.40 -2.21 -7.18
N LEU A 326 -6.99 -3.36 -7.71
CA LEU A 326 -6.01 -3.43 -8.79
C LEU A 326 -6.53 -2.79 -10.08
N GLU A 327 -7.82 -2.98 -10.43
CA GLU A 327 -8.47 -2.33 -11.57
C GLU A 327 -8.39 -0.79 -11.45
N LEU A 328 -8.70 -0.26 -10.26
CA LEU A 328 -8.61 1.18 -9.96
C LEU A 328 -7.16 1.70 -10.06
N LEU A 329 -6.18 0.94 -9.56
CA LEU A 329 -4.76 1.29 -9.66
C LEU A 329 -4.26 1.26 -11.10
N GLN A 330 -4.68 0.29 -11.91
CA GLN A 330 -4.32 0.24 -13.33
C GLN A 330 -4.94 1.39 -14.12
N ASP A 331 -6.16 1.84 -13.81
CA ASP A 331 -6.71 3.04 -14.43
C ASP A 331 -5.88 4.29 -14.11
N MET A 332 -5.29 4.37 -12.92
CA MET A 332 -4.32 5.40 -12.56
C MET A 332 -2.99 5.28 -13.34
N GLY A 333 -2.65 4.08 -13.83
CA GLY A 333 -1.40 3.79 -14.54
C GLY A 333 -0.38 2.97 -13.78
N VAL A 334 -0.77 2.36 -12.64
CA VAL A 334 0.08 1.43 -11.89
C VAL A 334 0.41 0.22 -12.75
N ASN A 335 1.68 -0.19 -12.71
CA ASN A 335 2.15 -1.46 -13.28
C ASN A 335 2.99 -2.28 -12.29
N ALA A 336 3.14 -1.81 -11.05
CA ALA A 336 3.88 -2.53 -10.02
C ALA A 336 3.25 -2.33 -8.63
N ILE A 337 3.40 -3.30 -7.73
CA ILE A 337 3.03 -3.16 -6.32
C ILE A 337 4.15 -3.67 -5.41
N ARG A 338 4.25 -3.09 -4.22
CA ARG A 338 5.06 -3.60 -3.12
C ARG A 338 4.14 -4.04 -1.99
N THR A 339 4.32 -5.27 -1.51
CA THR A 339 3.45 -5.88 -0.49
C THR A 339 3.88 -5.47 0.92
N SER A 340 3.69 -4.18 1.22
CA SER A 340 4.15 -3.55 2.45
C SER A 340 3.39 -4.01 3.70
N HIS A 341 4.02 -4.61 4.71
CA HIS A 341 5.40 -5.14 4.74
C HIS A 341 5.38 -6.60 5.15
N ASN A 342 4.69 -7.41 4.36
CA ASN A 342 4.45 -8.80 4.68
C ASN A 342 3.98 -9.58 3.44
N PRO A 343 4.15 -10.92 3.42
CA PRO A 343 3.73 -11.73 2.29
C PRO A 343 2.24 -11.50 2.01
N PRO A 344 1.84 -11.39 0.74
CA PRO A 344 0.46 -11.20 0.35
C PRO A 344 -0.34 -12.49 0.51
N ALA A 345 -1.66 -12.39 0.39
CA ALA A 345 -2.49 -13.56 0.10
C ALA A 345 -2.13 -14.09 -1.29
N SER A 346 -2.12 -15.41 -1.48
CA SER A 346 -1.72 -16.02 -2.75
C SER A 346 -2.52 -15.51 -3.94
N GLU A 347 -3.81 -15.25 -3.75
CA GLU A 347 -4.66 -14.79 -4.83
C GLU A 347 -4.39 -13.34 -5.26
N LEU A 348 -3.66 -12.54 -4.46
CA LEU A 348 -3.16 -11.26 -4.95
C LEU A 348 -2.08 -11.49 -6.03
N LEU A 349 -1.20 -12.47 -5.86
CA LEU A 349 -0.19 -12.79 -6.86
C LEU A 349 -0.83 -13.41 -8.11
N ASP A 350 -1.85 -14.27 -7.96
CA ASP A 350 -2.65 -14.75 -9.09
C ASP A 350 -3.23 -13.58 -9.91
N LEU A 351 -3.79 -12.58 -9.23
CA LEU A 351 -4.35 -11.39 -9.88
C LEU A 351 -3.25 -10.57 -10.55
N CYS A 352 -2.08 -10.42 -9.94
CA CYS A 352 -0.97 -9.70 -10.54
C CYS A 352 -0.44 -10.40 -11.79
N ASP A 353 -0.37 -11.73 -11.77
CA ASP A 353 0.00 -12.55 -12.93
C ASP A 353 -1.00 -12.39 -14.07
N GLU A 354 -2.30 -12.37 -13.76
CA GLU A 354 -3.39 -12.23 -14.74
C GLU A 354 -3.48 -10.81 -15.30
N MET A 355 -3.21 -9.81 -14.48
CA MET A 355 -3.42 -8.39 -14.81
C MET A 355 -2.16 -7.70 -15.33
N GLY A 356 -0.98 -8.36 -15.32
CA GLY A 356 0.27 -7.76 -15.79
C GLY A 356 0.85 -6.74 -14.81
N ILE A 357 0.87 -7.08 -13.52
CA ILE A 357 1.37 -6.20 -12.45
C ILE A 357 2.64 -6.83 -11.86
N LEU A 358 3.74 -6.07 -11.85
CA LEU A 358 5.00 -6.50 -11.25
C LEU A 358 4.95 -6.41 -9.73
N VAL A 359 5.62 -7.32 -9.02
CA VAL A 359 5.56 -7.40 -7.56
C VAL A 359 6.96 -7.36 -6.95
N TRP A 360 7.15 -6.41 -6.04
CA TRP A 360 8.15 -6.49 -4.98
C TRP A 360 7.49 -7.19 -3.79
N ASP A 361 7.83 -8.46 -3.61
CA ASP A 361 7.21 -9.32 -2.60
C ASP A 361 8.05 -9.32 -1.31
N GLU A 362 7.45 -8.89 -0.20
CA GLU A 362 8.17 -8.51 1.00
C GLU A 362 7.84 -9.39 2.21
N LEU A 363 8.86 -10.01 2.81
CA LEU A 363 8.66 -10.97 3.89
C LEU A 363 8.43 -10.31 5.25
N PHE A 364 9.12 -9.22 5.56
CA PHE A 364 9.09 -8.62 6.90
C PHE A 364 8.94 -7.10 6.85
N ASP A 365 8.28 -6.56 7.88
CA ASP A 365 8.48 -5.17 8.29
C ASP A 365 9.88 -5.08 8.90
N LYS A 366 10.01 -5.46 10.17
CA LYS A 366 11.30 -5.59 10.84
C LYS A 366 11.54 -7.01 11.29
N TRP A 367 12.74 -7.27 11.78
CA TRP A 367 13.14 -8.58 12.28
C TRP A 367 12.84 -8.79 13.78
N ASP A 368 11.92 -7.99 14.33
CA ASP A 368 11.57 -7.96 15.75
C ASP A 368 10.11 -8.40 15.99
N GLU A 369 9.45 -7.86 17.01
CA GLU A 369 8.07 -8.16 17.38
C GLU A 369 7.04 -7.89 16.27
N THR A 370 7.35 -7.04 15.29
CA THR A 370 6.52 -6.84 14.08
C THR A 370 6.50 -8.07 13.16
N ALA A 371 7.54 -8.91 13.25
CA ALA A 371 7.54 -10.26 12.70
C ALA A 371 6.97 -11.31 13.69
N GLY A 372 6.58 -10.92 14.91
CA GLY A 372 6.26 -11.88 15.98
C GLY A 372 7.49 -12.58 16.57
N ARG A 373 8.70 -12.03 16.35
CA ARG A 373 9.94 -12.52 16.98
C ARG A 373 10.26 -11.68 18.21
N HIS A 374 10.00 -12.23 19.39
CA HIS A 374 10.15 -11.50 20.64
C HIS A 374 11.52 -11.75 21.28
N ASP A 375 12.21 -10.68 21.67
CA ASP A 375 13.45 -10.73 22.45
C ASP A 375 14.54 -11.63 21.81
N GLY A 376 14.63 -11.66 20.47
CA GLY A 376 15.59 -12.51 19.77
C GLY A 376 15.22 -13.99 19.69
N ASN A 377 13.98 -14.36 20.03
CA ASN A 377 13.51 -15.75 20.05
C ASN A 377 12.38 -16.00 19.04
N PRO A 378 12.50 -17.06 18.21
CA PRO A 378 13.66 -17.94 18.06
C PRO A 378 14.87 -17.22 17.41
N PRO A 379 16.08 -17.82 17.40
CA PRO A 379 17.25 -17.20 16.80
C PRO A 379 17.03 -16.79 15.34
N PHE A 380 17.56 -15.62 14.95
CA PHE A 380 17.32 -15.03 13.63
C PHE A 380 17.54 -15.99 12.45
N GLU A 381 18.63 -16.75 12.45
CA GLU A 381 18.98 -17.70 11.39
C GLU A 381 17.88 -18.76 11.18
N GLN A 382 17.44 -19.40 12.27
CA GLN A 382 16.38 -20.40 12.22
C GLN A 382 15.05 -19.79 11.77
N TYR A 383 14.79 -18.58 12.25
CA TYR A 383 13.58 -17.84 11.95
C TYR A 383 13.51 -17.47 10.45
N VAL A 384 14.56 -16.81 9.92
CA VAL A 384 14.60 -16.39 8.52
C VAL A 384 14.61 -17.59 7.58
N ALA A 385 15.35 -18.67 7.89
CA ALA A 385 15.38 -19.87 7.06
C ALA A 385 13.97 -20.50 6.93
N ARG A 386 13.25 -20.66 8.04
CA ARG A 386 11.90 -21.24 8.04
C ARG A 386 10.90 -20.38 7.27
N HIS A 387 10.92 -19.07 7.47
CA HIS A 387 9.97 -18.18 6.79
C HIS A 387 10.32 -17.97 5.32
N ALA A 388 11.61 -17.86 4.96
CA ALA A 388 12.05 -17.81 3.56
C ALA A 388 11.63 -19.07 2.80
N GLU A 389 11.76 -20.25 3.40
CA GLU A 389 11.33 -21.51 2.79
C GLU A 389 9.83 -21.50 2.45
N ASN A 390 8.98 -21.17 3.41
CA ASN A 390 7.53 -21.21 3.19
C ASN A 390 7.06 -20.10 2.25
N PHE A 391 7.64 -18.91 2.37
CA PHE A 391 7.33 -17.75 1.53
C PHE A 391 7.73 -17.98 0.06
N ILE A 392 9.02 -18.21 -0.19
CA ILE A 392 9.54 -18.26 -1.56
C ILE A 392 9.04 -19.51 -2.29
N ARG A 393 8.95 -20.66 -1.62
CA ARG A 393 8.48 -21.89 -2.30
C ARG A 393 7.00 -21.82 -2.67
N ARG A 394 6.20 -21.02 -1.96
CA ARG A 394 4.81 -20.70 -2.37
C ARG A 394 4.82 -19.87 -3.66
N ASP A 395 5.67 -18.84 -3.71
CA ASP A 395 5.50 -17.74 -4.66
C ASP A 395 6.42 -17.79 -5.90
N ARG A 396 7.49 -18.60 -5.90
CA ARG A 396 8.55 -18.60 -6.92
C ARG A 396 8.11 -18.88 -8.36
N ASN A 397 6.90 -19.40 -8.58
CA ASN A 397 6.38 -19.65 -9.92
C ASN A 397 5.57 -18.47 -10.48
N HIS A 398 5.25 -17.45 -9.67
CA HIS A 398 4.49 -16.28 -10.12
C HIS A 398 5.33 -15.41 -11.06
N PRO A 399 4.87 -15.19 -12.31
CA PRO A 399 5.48 -14.21 -13.17
C PRO A 399 5.28 -12.76 -12.66
N SER A 400 4.38 -12.43 -11.77
CA SER A 400 4.35 -11.05 -11.26
C SER A 400 5.59 -10.69 -10.45
N VAL A 401 6.15 -11.63 -9.69
CA VAL A 401 7.23 -11.35 -8.73
C VAL A 401 8.58 -11.13 -9.41
N VAL A 402 9.24 -10.00 -9.09
CA VAL A 402 10.55 -9.60 -9.63
C VAL A 402 11.59 -9.22 -8.59
N VAL A 403 11.20 -9.06 -7.32
CA VAL A 403 12.12 -8.81 -6.19
C VAL A 403 11.61 -9.55 -4.96
N TRP A 404 12.52 -10.23 -4.25
CA TRP A 404 12.25 -10.71 -2.90
C TRP A 404 12.78 -9.70 -1.87
N SER A 405 11.94 -9.19 -0.98
CA SER A 405 12.36 -8.29 0.11
C SER A 405 12.62 -9.05 1.40
N ILE A 406 13.76 -8.79 2.02
CA ILE A 406 14.07 -9.31 3.36
C ILE A 406 13.57 -8.41 4.50
N GLY A 407 13.06 -7.22 4.21
CA GLY A 407 12.65 -6.28 5.26
C GLY A 407 12.39 -4.85 4.81
N ASN A 408 11.83 -4.07 5.72
CA ASN A 408 11.61 -2.64 5.61
C ASN A 408 12.13 -1.88 6.84
N GLU A 409 12.82 -0.76 6.63
CA GLU A 409 13.10 0.22 7.69
C GLU A 409 13.81 -0.33 8.95
N ILE A 410 14.56 -1.42 8.79
CA ILE A 410 15.24 -2.12 9.87
C ILE A 410 16.41 -1.27 10.40
N SER A 411 16.42 -0.99 11.70
CA SER A 411 17.52 -0.29 12.41
C SER A 411 18.88 -0.97 12.23
N ASN A 412 19.98 -0.21 12.26
CA ASN A 412 21.34 -0.79 12.24
C ASN A 412 21.73 -1.34 13.62
N GLN A 413 22.58 -2.37 13.65
CA GLN A 413 23.39 -2.67 14.84
C GLN A 413 24.50 -1.61 15.03
N PRO A 414 24.89 -1.27 16.27
CA PRO A 414 24.36 -1.76 17.55
C PRO A 414 23.14 -0.97 18.06
N HIS A 415 22.58 -0.01 17.30
CA HIS A 415 21.44 0.80 17.76
C HIS A 415 20.19 -0.03 18.08
N SER A 416 19.95 -1.11 17.32
CA SER A 416 18.97 -2.14 17.68
C SER A 416 19.65 -3.52 17.72
N PRO A 417 19.49 -4.31 18.80
CA PRO A 417 20.00 -5.68 18.87
C PRO A 417 19.45 -6.57 17.74
N GLU A 418 18.17 -6.39 17.41
CA GLU A 418 17.46 -7.11 16.35
C GLU A 418 17.67 -6.48 14.97
N GLY A 419 18.46 -5.40 14.92
CA GLY A 419 18.78 -4.67 13.71
C GLY A 419 19.66 -5.42 12.71
N LYS A 420 19.88 -4.75 11.58
CA LYS A 420 20.71 -5.23 10.49
C LYS A 420 22.19 -4.98 10.74
N SER A 421 22.98 -5.99 10.39
CA SER A 421 24.42 -5.95 10.17
C SER A 421 24.70 -6.60 8.82
N ARG A 422 25.89 -6.39 8.26
CA ARG A 422 26.24 -6.98 6.96
C ARG A 422 26.09 -8.51 6.97
N ASP A 423 26.50 -9.18 8.06
CA ASP A 423 26.39 -10.63 8.17
C ASP A 423 24.94 -11.12 8.23
N ARG A 424 24.05 -10.41 8.95
CA ARG A 424 22.62 -10.74 8.96
C ARG A 424 21.97 -10.54 7.60
N VAL A 425 22.32 -9.47 6.89
CA VAL A 425 21.85 -9.21 5.52
C VAL A 425 22.31 -10.32 4.57
N ARG A 426 23.60 -10.68 4.63
CA ARG A 426 24.16 -11.78 3.83
C ARG A 426 23.49 -13.11 4.11
N LEU A 427 23.23 -13.42 5.39
CA LEU A 427 22.54 -14.65 5.79
C LEU A 427 21.11 -14.68 5.26
N ALA A 428 20.33 -13.61 5.45
CA ALA A 428 18.96 -13.53 4.95
C ALA A 428 18.92 -13.69 3.42
N ARG A 429 19.83 -13.02 2.69
CA ARG A 429 19.96 -13.19 1.24
C ARG A 429 20.28 -14.64 0.87
N ALA A 430 21.22 -15.28 1.55
CA ALA A 430 21.59 -16.67 1.26
C ALA A 430 20.41 -17.63 1.46
N GLU A 431 19.63 -17.46 2.52
CA GLU A 431 18.42 -18.25 2.75
C GLU A 431 17.36 -18.02 1.67
N PHE A 432 17.23 -16.81 1.14
CA PHE A 432 16.32 -16.53 0.05
C PHE A 432 16.76 -17.24 -1.24
N LEU A 433 18.02 -17.07 -1.62
CA LEU A 433 18.60 -17.69 -2.82
C LEU A 433 18.66 -19.23 -2.75
N ARG A 434 18.59 -19.82 -1.55
CA ARG A 434 18.47 -21.27 -1.36
C ARG A 434 17.16 -21.83 -1.95
N HIS A 435 16.11 -21.00 -2.05
CA HIS A 435 14.79 -21.40 -2.50
C HIS A 435 14.42 -20.89 -3.89
N ASP A 436 14.99 -19.75 -4.29
CA ASP A 436 14.88 -19.19 -5.63
C ASP A 436 16.08 -18.27 -5.92
N ASP A 437 16.95 -18.67 -6.85
CA ASP A 437 18.08 -17.89 -7.34
C ASP A 437 17.77 -17.15 -8.65
N THR A 438 16.54 -17.22 -9.14
CA THR A 438 16.12 -16.58 -10.41
C THR A 438 15.66 -15.13 -10.25
N ARG A 439 15.61 -14.62 -9.01
CA ARG A 439 15.15 -13.26 -8.68
C ARG A 439 16.13 -12.58 -7.72
N PRO A 440 16.32 -11.25 -7.84
CA PRO A 440 17.17 -10.49 -6.93
C PRO A 440 16.56 -10.38 -5.53
N VAL A 441 17.43 -10.31 -4.52
CA VAL A 441 17.06 -10.02 -3.13
C VAL A 441 17.35 -8.57 -2.80
N GLY A 442 16.37 -7.89 -2.20
CA GLY A 442 16.46 -6.48 -1.79
C GLY A 442 15.89 -6.18 -0.42
N ILE A 443 15.93 -4.90 -0.04
CA ILE A 443 15.42 -4.37 1.23
C ILE A 443 14.97 -2.91 1.04
N GLY A 444 13.95 -2.45 1.75
CA GLY A 444 13.61 -1.03 1.86
C GLY A 444 14.37 -0.35 3.01
N CYS A 445 15.15 0.70 2.74
CA CYS A 445 15.95 1.38 3.76
C CYS A 445 15.65 2.89 3.86
N HIS A 446 15.24 3.35 5.04
CA HIS A 446 15.07 4.78 5.31
C HIS A 446 16.27 5.42 6.02
N ILE A 447 17.21 4.65 6.59
CA ILE A 447 18.19 5.17 7.56
C ILE A 447 19.36 5.82 6.83
N PRO A 448 19.52 7.17 6.88
CA PRO A 448 20.52 7.88 6.08
C PRO A 448 21.96 7.46 6.37
N ASP A 449 22.27 7.07 7.60
CA ASP A 449 23.62 6.65 7.99
C ASP A 449 23.99 5.28 7.43
N THR A 450 23.01 4.44 7.06
CA THR A 450 23.29 3.17 6.36
C THR A 450 23.94 3.43 5.01
N ALA A 451 23.66 4.56 4.36
CA ALA A 451 24.26 4.93 3.08
C ALA A 451 25.77 5.17 3.17
N LYS A 452 26.34 5.24 4.39
CA LYS A 452 27.75 5.46 4.67
C LYS A 452 28.49 4.16 5.04
N THR A 453 27.81 3.02 5.05
CA THR A 453 28.36 1.72 5.44
C THR A 453 28.23 0.71 4.31
N ASP A 454 28.81 -0.48 4.49
CA ASP A 454 28.74 -1.61 3.56
C ASP A 454 27.66 -2.64 3.95
N ILE A 455 26.77 -2.32 4.90
CA ILE A 455 25.75 -3.23 5.42
C ILE A 455 24.87 -3.83 4.31
N LEU A 456 24.61 -3.06 3.26
CA LEU A 456 23.72 -3.43 2.15
C LEU A 456 24.50 -3.91 0.90
N ALA A 457 25.83 -3.95 0.95
CA ALA A 457 26.67 -4.19 -0.23
C ALA A 457 26.57 -5.62 -0.80
N ASP A 458 26.01 -6.56 -0.03
CA ASP A 458 25.84 -7.96 -0.46
C ASP A 458 24.47 -8.22 -1.11
N LEU A 459 23.59 -7.21 -1.23
CA LEU A 459 22.27 -7.34 -1.88
C LEU A 459 22.34 -7.19 -3.40
N ASP A 460 21.39 -7.79 -4.11
CA ASP A 460 21.30 -7.72 -5.58
C ASP A 460 20.68 -6.39 -6.05
N VAL A 461 19.81 -5.82 -5.23
CA VAL A 461 19.16 -4.52 -5.44
C VAL A 461 18.89 -3.85 -4.10
N VAL A 462 18.97 -2.52 -4.04
CA VAL A 462 18.72 -1.78 -2.79
C VAL A 462 17.57 -0.79 -2.95
N GLY A 463 16.59 -0.89 -2.07
CA GLY A 463 15.51 0.07 -1.89
C GLY A 463 15.90 1.19 -0.96
N TRP A 464 15.62 2.43 -1.36
CA TRP A 464 15.71 3.59 -0.48
C TRP A 464 14.34 4.21 -0.27
N ASN A 465 13.99 4.52 0.97
CA ASN A 465 12.74 5.19 1.32
C ASN A 465 12.99 6.70 1.48
N TYR A 466 12.19 7.50 0.77
CA TYR A 466 12.03 8.96 0.91
C TYR A 466 13.26 9.86 0.65
N GLN A 467 12.99 11.14 0.37
CA GLN A 467 13.94 12.27 0.43
C GLN A 467 15.29 12.05 -0.26
N GLN A 468 15.31 11.33 -1.40
CA GLN A 468 16.51 11.08 -2.19
C GLN A 468 17.66 10.42 -1.37
N ARG A 469 17.34 9.65 -0.33
CA ARG A 469 18.34 9.09 0.59
C ARG A 469 19.34 8.14 -0.09
N TYR A 470 19.01 7.65 -1.28
CA TYR A 470 19.89 6.86 -2.14
C TYR A 470 21.14 7.62 -2.63
N ASP A 471 21.15 8.95 -2.66
CA ASP A 471 22.21 9.73 -3.34
C ASP A 471 23.63 9.43 -2.82
N LYS A 472 23.78 9.31 -1.49
CA LYS A 472 25.08 8.93 -0.88
C LYS A 472 25.47 7.49 -1.20
N PHE A 473 24.50 6.58 -1.16
CA PHE A 473 24.72 5.17 -1.46
C PHE A 473 25.10 4.97 -2.93
N ARG A 474 24.38 5.61 -3.86
CA ARG A 474 24.66 5.59 -5.31
C ARG A 474 26.09 5.99 -5.63
N ARG A 475 26.64 7.01 -4.95
CA ARG A 475 28.03 7.43 -5.12
C ARG A 475 29.05 6.41 -4.59
N ALA A 476 28.70 5.71 -3.51
CA ALA A 476 29.60 4.75 -2.86
C ALA A 476 29.58 3.37 -3.54
N PHE A 477 28.43 2.96 -4.08
CA PHE A 477 28.19 1.64 -4.69
C PHE A 477 27.49 1.81 -6.07
N PRO A 478 28.18 2.41 -7.07
CA PRO A 478 27.59 2.70 -8.38
C PRO A 478 27.26 1.45 -9.22
N GLU A 479 27.67 0.27 -8.78
CA GLU A 479 27.37 -1.01 -9.43
C GLU A 479 26.07 -1.66 -8.96
N ILE A 480 25.52 -1.21 -7.82
CA ILE A 480 24.32 -1.80 -7.23
C ILE A 480 23.07 -1.09 -7.76
N PRO A 481 22.12 -1.80 -8.40
CA PRO A 481 20.85 -1.21 -8.83
C PRO A 481 20.03 -0.65 -7.67
N ILE A 482 19.30 0.43 -7.94
CA ILE A 482 18.50 1.13 -6.93
C ILE A 482 17.04 1.21 -7.35
N ILE A 483 16.15 0.96 -6.38
CA ILE A 483 14.72 1.20 -6.50
C ILE A 483 14.31 2.24 -5.45
N TYR A 484 13.38 3.13 -5.79
CA TYR A 484 12.81 4.06 -4.82
C TYR A 484 11.64 3.36 -4.09
N SER A 485 11.93 2.65 -3.00
CA SER A 485 11.04 1.65 -2.39
C SER A 485 9.87 2.22 -1.60
N GLU A 486 9.99 3.45 -1.10
CA GLU A 486 8.86 4.24 -0.59
C GLU A 486 9.03 5.70 -0.97
N THR A 487 8.00 6.28 -1.59
CA THR A 487 7.99 7.68 -2.02
C THR A 487 6.73 8.41 -1.57
N ALA A 488 6.80 9.73 -1.66
CA ALA A 488 5.76 10.70 -1.39
C ALA A 488 5.27 10.78 0.07
N SER A 489 4.59 9.74 0.58
CA SER A 489 3.88 9.80 1.88
C SER A 489 3.06 11.10 2.01
N ALA A 490 2.44 11.49 0.89
CA ALA A 490 1.63 12.69 0.81
C ALA A 490 0.30 12.46 1.53
N LEU A 491 -0.29 13.50 2.11
CA LEU A 491 -1.43 13.38 3.01
C LEU A 491 -2.61 14.23 2.53
N SER A 492 -3.80 13.65 2.42
CA SER A 492 -5.03 14.41 2.12
C SER A 492 -6.29 13.68 2.57
N SER A 493 -7.34 14.44 2.89
CA SER A 493 -8.71 13.94 3.06
C SER A 493 -9.50 14.21 1.78
N ARG A 494 -10.35 13.27 1.37
CA ARG A 494 -11.16 13.43 0.15
C ARG A 494 -12.12 14.62 0.26
N GLY A 495 -12.04 15.56 -0.69
CA GLY A 495 -13.00 16.67 -0.84
C GLY A 495 -12.88 17.78 0.21
N GLN A 496 -11.81 17.80 0.99
CA GLN A 496 -11.60 18.79 2.06
C GLN A 496 -10.65 19.88 1.59
N TYR A 497 -11.14 21.07 1.23
CA TYR A 497 -10.29 22.14 0.68
C TYR A 497 -10.11 23.30 1.66
N ARG A 498 -8.89 23.48 2.18
CA ARG A 498 -8.58 24.56 3.13
C ARG A 498 -7.97 25.78 2.49
N LEU A 499 -8.39 26.94 2.98
CA LEU A 499 -7.84 28.25 2.63
C LEU A 499 -7.42 29.01 3.90
N PRO A 500 -6.30 29.77 3.86
CA PRO A 500 -5.38 29.91 2.72
C PRO A 500 -4.64 28.61 2.37
N LEU A 501 -4.01 28.55 1.19
CA LEU A 501 -3.17 27.41 0.83
C LEU A 501 -2.03 27.24 1.87
N PRO A 502 -1.62 26.00 2.15
CA PRO A 502 -0.58 25.75 3.13
C PRO A 502 0.72 26.43 2.73
N SER A 503 1.38 27.06 3.70
CA SER A 503 2.68 27.69 3.52
C SER A 503 3.84 26.70 3.68
N ASP A 504 3.57 25.54 4.27
CA ASP A 504 4.49 24.44 4.53
C ASP A 504 3.80 23.09 4.23
N LYS A 505 4.57 22.09 3.81
CA LYS A 505 4.03 20.75 3.52
C LYS A 505 3.52 20.00 4.76
N CYS A 506 3.90 20.44 5.97
CA CYS A 506 3.46 19.86 7.23
C CYS A 506 2.36 20.69 7.91
N ASP A 507 1.74 21.63 7.19
CA ASP A 507 0.64 22.48 7.70
C ASP A 507 -0.69 21.72 7.73
N TYR A 508 -0.82 20.82 8.72
CA TYR A 508 -1.92 19.86 8.79
C TYR A 508 -3.23 20.42 9.37
N GLY A 509 -3.22 21.55 10.08
CA GLY A 509 -4.35 21.99 10.91
C GLY A 509 -4.59 21.06 12.12
N THR A 510 -5.76 21.17 12.76
CA THR A 510 -6.07 20.49 14.05
C THR A 510 -7.49 19.90 14.16
N ASP A 511 -8.26 19.90 13.08
CA ASP A 511 -9.67 19.47 13.03
C ASP A 511 -9.83 18.00 12.58
N GLY A 512 -8.74 17.25 12.49
CA GLY A 512 -8.75 15.84 12.09
C GLY A 512 -8.97 15.61 10.59
N GLN A 513 -8.96 16.63 9.74
CA GLN A 513 -8.99 16.45 8.28
C GLN A 513 -7.75 17.08 7.64
N LEU A 514 -7.47 16.77 6.38
CA LEU A 514 -6.31 17.31 5.64
C LEU A 514 -6.70 17.85 4.28
N SER A 515 -6.04 18.94 3.89
CA SER A 515 -6.36 19.64 2.64
C SER A 515 -6.14 18.76 1.40
N ALA A 516 -7.13 18.72 0.52
CA ALA A 516 -7.18 18.00 -0.74
C ALA A 516 -6.50 18.74 -1.91
N TYR A 517 -5.88 19.89 -1.65
CA TYR A 517 -5.03 20.58 -2.64
C TYR A 517 -3.73 19.82 -2.96
N GLU A 518 -3.46 18.67 -2.32
CA GLU A 518 -2.28 17.84 -2.58
C GLU A 518 -0.96 18.60 -2.39
N LEU A 519 -0.89 19.41 -1.33
CA LEU A 519 0.29 20.20 -0.95
C LEU A 519 0.87 19.75 0.40
N LEU A 520 0.32 18.71 1.01
CA LEU A 520 0.75 18.20 2.31
C LEU A 520 1.48 16.87 2.15
N ALA A 521 2.54 16.69 2.92
CA ALA A 521 3.29 15.45 2.96
C ALA A 521 3.91 15.23 4.34
N ALA A 522 4.12 13.96 4.68
CA ALA A 522 4.75 13.61 5.93
C ALA A 522 6.12 14.31 6.10
N PRO A 523 6.55 14.60 7.33
CA PRO A 523 7.77 15.36 7.59
C PRO A 523 9.02 14.72 6.96
N TRP A 524 9.04 13.39 6.90
CA TRP A 524 10.13 12.59 6.37
C TRP A 524 10.07 12.31 4.87
N ALA A 525 9.05 12.81 4.17
CA ALA A 525 8.79 12.54 2.76
C ALA A 525 8.52 13.84 1.98
N ASP A 526 8.04 13.80 0.74
CA ASP A 526 7.84 14.97 -0.12
C ASP A 526 6.57 14.84 -0.98
N ILE A 527 6.03 15.93 -1.53
CA ILE A 527 4.89 15.83 -2.45
C ILE A 527 5.27 15.10 -3.77
N PRO A 528 4.31 14.47 -4.47
CA PRO A 528 4.57 13.66 -5.66
C PRO A 528 5.38 14.37 -6.75
N GLU A 529 5.14 15.66 -6.99
CA GLU A 529 5.82 16.41 -8.05
C GLU A 529 7.33 16.53 -7.86
N ILE A 530 7.79 16.55 -6.61
CA ILE A 530 9.22 16.54 -6.29
C ILE A 530 9.81 15.16 -6.63
N GLU A 531 9.07 14.10 -6.34
CA GLU A 531 9.49 12.74 -6.66
C GLU A 531 9.48 12.49 -8.18
N PHE A 532 8.47 12.99 -8.92
CA PHE A 532 8.46 12.96 -10.38
C PHE A 532 9.68 13.66 -10.98
N HIS A 533 10.06 14.82 -10.44
CA HIS A 533 11.25 15.53 -10.89
C HIS A 533 12.52 14.69 -10.66
N ARG A 534 12.66 14.07 -9.48
CA ARG A 534 13.78 13.17 -9.15
C ARG A 534 13.83 11.96 -10.08
N LEU A 535 12.70 11.29 -10.32
CA LEU A 535 12.61 10.13 -11.23
C LEU A 535 12.89 10.51 -12.69
N LYS A 536 12.53 11.73 -13.10
CA LYS A 536 12.88 12.24 -14.43
C LYS A 536 14.38 12.47 -14.56
N ARG A 537 15.03 13.00 -13.52
CA ARG A 537 16.47 13.29 -13.47
C ARG A 537 17.34 12.03 -13.33
N ASP A 538 16.99 11.16 -12.40
CA ASP A 538 17.83 10.06 -11.94
C ASP A 538 17.47 8.74 -12.65
N LYS A 539 17.92 8.63 -13.91
CA LYS A 539 17.56 7.50 -14.80
C LYS A 539 18.02 6.11 -14.33
N PHE A 540 18.98 6.05 -13.42
CA PHE A 540 19.43 4.81 -12.80
C PHE A 540 18.38 4.16 -11.89
N LEU A 541 17.39 4.93 -11.43
CA LEU A 541 16.29 4.39 -10.64
C LEU A 541 15.41 3.49 -11.52
N ALA A 542 15.08 2.31 -11.00
CA ALA A 542 14.11 1.41 -11.63
C ALA A 542 12.69 2.00 -11.69
N GLY A 543 12.37 2.90 -10.78
CA GLY A 543 11.06 3.52 -10.61
C GLY A 543 10.78 3.77 -9.13
N GLU A 544 9.50 3.92 -8.79
CA GLU A 544 9.05 4.23 -7.43
C GLU A 544 7.93 3.31 -6.94
N PHE A 545 7.78 3.26 -5.62
CA PHE A 545 6.60 2.72 -4.94
C PHE A 545 6.04 3.78 -3.98
N VAL A 546 4.89 4.34 -4.33
CA VAL A 546 4.25 5.43 -3.57
C VAL A 546 3.65 4.91 -2.27
N TRP A 547 3.85 5.63 -1.16
CA TRP A 547 3.12 5.41 0.11
C TRP A 547 1.85 6.27 0.14
N THR A 548 0.63 5.76 -0.09
CA THR A 548 0.24 4.39 -0.48
C THR A 548 -0.77 4.42 -1.64
N GLY A 549 -1.06 3.26 -2.23
CA GLY A 549 -2.12 3.16 -3.26
C GLY A 549 -3.52 3.42 -2.70
N PHE A 550 -3.85 2.78 -1.58
CA PHE A 550 -5.11 2.96 -0.85
C PHE A 550 -4.85 3.35 0.59
N ASP A 551 -5.77 4.11 1.18
CA ASP A 551 -5.82 4.24 2.62
C ASP A 551 -6.09 2.88 3.26
N TYR A 552 -5.57 2.71 4.47
CA TYR A 552 -5.65 1.49 5.25
C TYR A 552 -6.03 1.82 6.68
N LEU A 553 -6.58 0.82 7.39
CA LEU A 553 -6.87 0.95 8.81
C LEU A 553 -5.55 1.01 9.58
N GLY A 554 -5.46 1.92 10.53
CA GLY A 554 -4.22 2.22 11.21
C GLY A 554 -3.35 3.28 10.56
N GLU A 555 -2.19 3.46 11.17
CA GLU A 555 -1.16 4.49 10.91
C GLU A 555 -1.69 5.94 10.67
N PRO A 556 -2.38 6.50 11.68
CA PRO A 556 -3.11 7.77 11.69
C PRO A 556 -2.17 8.98 11.79
N THR A 557 -1.11 9.01 10.99
CA THR A 557 -0.32 10.23 10.80
C THR A 557 -1.21 11.25 10.06
N PRO A 558 -1.30 12.52 10.51
CA PRO A 558 -0.63 13.12 11.67
C PRO A 558 -1.49 13.14 12.95
N PHE A 559 -2.72 12.62 12.92
CA PHE A 559 -3.71 12.71 14.00
C PHE A 559 -3.88 11.38 14.76
N GLU A 560 -2.89 11.05 15.58
CA GLU A 560 -2.79 9.75 16.26
C GLU A 560 -3.98 9.38 17.14
N GLN A 561 -4.59 10.37 17.80
CA GLN A 561 -5.73 10.16 18.69
C GLN A 561 -7.08 10.26 17.98
N ASP A 562 -7.22 11.14 16.98
CA ASP A 562 -8.54 11.47 16.43
C ASP A 562 -8.96 10.54 15.28
N SER A 563 -8.01 9.81 14.69
CA SER A 563 -8.24 9.03 13.46
C SER A 563 -8.05 7.53 13.66
N ARG A 564 -8.79 6.73 12.86
CA ARG A 564 -8.70 5.27 12.80
C ARG A 564 -8.13 4.71 11.48
N SER A 565 -7.88 5.55 10.50
CA SER A 565 -7.24 5.14 9.24
C SER A 565 -6.27 6.20 8.74
N SER A 566 -5.44 5.79 7.79
CA SER A 566 -4.44 6.64 7.17
C SER A 566 -5.05 7.77 6.33
N TYR A 567 -4.17 8.72 5.95
CA TYR A 567 -4.44 9.78 4.97
C TYR A 567 -3.53 9.68 3.72
N PHE A 568 -2.67 8.66 3.68
CA PHE A 568 -1.62 8.47 2.68
C PHE A 568 -2.13 8.03 1.31
N GLY A 569 -3.26 7.33 1.29
CA GLY A 569 -3.80 6.67 0.12
C GLY A 569 -4.15 7.66 -0.98
N ILE A 570 -3.80 7.30 -2.22
CA ILE A 570 -4.29 7.98 -3.42
C ILE A 570 -5.80 7.75 -3.59
N PHE A 571 -6.26 6.56 -3.21
CA PHE A 571 -7.67 6.26 -2.96
C PHE A 571 -7.95 6.27 -1.46
N ASP A 572 -9.16 6.70 -1.08
CA ASP A 572 -9.64 6.54 0.29
C ASP A 572 -9.90 5.06 0.65
N LEU A 573 -10.28 4.81 1.91
CA LEU A 573 -10.43 3.46 2.47
C LEU A 573 -11.39 2.55 1.68
N VAL A 574 -12.39 3.14 1.01
CA VAL A 574 -13.43 2.43 0.24
C VAL A 574 -13.23 2.52 -1.28
N GLY A 575 -12.16 3.19 -1.73
CA GLY A 575 -11.78 3.27 -3.13
C GLY A 575 -12.45 4.39 -3.90
N PHE A 576 -12.82 5.49 -3.25
CA PHE A 576 -13.03 6.74 -3.97
C PHE A 576 -11.67 7.43 -4.20
N PRO A 577 -11.39 7.92 -5.42
CA PRO A 577 -10.15 8.65 -5.69
C PRO A 577 -10.12 9.97 -4.92
N LYS A 578 -8.96 10.31 -4.36
CA LYS A 578 -8.63 11.68 -3.96
C LYS A 578 -8.09 12.46 -5.17
N ASP A 579 -7.91 13.76 -5.07
CA ASP A 579 -7.42 14.60 -6.16
C ASP A 579 -6.06 14.12 -6.71
N ARG A 580 -5.22 13.55 -5.83
CA ARG A 580 -3.93 12.95 -6.19
C ARG A 580 -4.02 11.86 -7.27
N PHE A 581 -5.13 11.13 -7.37
CA PHE A 581 -5.32 10.12 -8.41
C PHE A 581 -5.15 10.73 -9.80
N TYR A 582 -5.74 11.91 -10.03
CA TYR A 582 -5.69 12.56 -11.33
C TYR A 582 -4.31 13.16 -11.62
N LEU A 583 -3.58 13.59 -10.59
CA LEU A 583 -2.18 13.99 -10.72
C LEU A 583 -1.34 12.80 -11.21
N TYR A 584 -1.38 11.65 -10.54
CA TYR A 584 -0.64 10.46 -10.98
C TYR A 584 -1.08 9.99 -12.37
N ARG A 585 -2.40 9.89 -12.63
CA ARG A 585 -2.93 9.46 -13.93
C ARG A 585 -2.45 10.36 -15.07
N SER A 586 -2.36 11.67 -14.84
CA SER A 586 -1.87 12.62 -15.85
C SER A 586 -0.39 12.42 -16.23
N VAL A 587 0.42 11.86 -15.33
CA VAL A 587 1.86 11.62 -15.53
C VAL A 587 2.11 10.19 -15.98
N TRP A 588 1.43 9.22 -15.37
CA TRP A 588 1.63 7.80 -15.58
C TRP A 588 0.88 7.26 -16.79
N ARG A 589 -0.16 7.95 -17.27
CA ARG A 589 -0.88 7.60 -18.51
C ARG A 589 -0.90 8.78 -19.49
N PRO A 590 0.27 9.16 -20.06
CA PRO A 590 0.35 10.29 -20.98
C PRO A 590 -0.55 10.10 -22.21
N ASP A 591 -0.81 8.85 -22.62
CA ASP A 591 -1.63 8.51 -23.78
C ASP A 591 -3.13 8.40 -23.48
N THR A 592 -3.56 8.62 -22.24
CA THR A 592 -4.98 8.55 -21.84
C THR A 592 -5.46 9.92 -21.37
N PRO A 593 -6.39 10.56 -22.10
CA PRO A 593 -6.92 11.87 -21.73
C PRO A 593 -7.34 11.92 -20.26
N THR A 594 -6.73 12.86 -19.55
CA THR A 594 -6.97 13.13 -18.14
C THR A 594 -7.20 14.63 -18.01
N LEU A 595 -8.30 15.02 -17.37
CA LEU A 595 -8.61 16.38 -16.99
C LEU A 595 -9.43 16.32 -15.71
N HIS A 596 -8.92 16.95 -14.65
CA HIS A 596 -9.59 17.08 -13.37
C HIS A 596 -9.42 18.48 -12.80
N ILE A 597 -10.53 19.12 -12.42
CA ILE A 597 -10.60 20.42 -11.75
C ILE A 597 -10.77 20.18 -10.24
N ALA A 598 -9.91 20.81 -9.45
CA ALA A 598 -10.06 20.94 -8.00
C ALA A 598 -9.97 22.42 -7.61
N PRO A 599 -10.71 22.91 -6.62
CA PRO A 599 -11.64 22.19 -5.73
C PRO A 599 -13.05 22.02 -6.34
N HIS A 600 -13.98 21.51 -5.54
CA HIS A 600 -15.41 21.64 -5.81
C HIS A 600 -15.84 23.12 -5.96
N TRP A 601 -16.99 23.39 -6.60
CA TRP A 601 -17.48 24.76 -6.81
C TRP A 601 -18.63 25.19 -5.89
N ASN A 602 -18.61 24.72 -4.64
CA ASN A 602 -19.59 25.04 -3.59
C ASN A 602 -18.92 25.80 -2.44
N TRP A 603 -18.98 27.14 -2.45
CA TRP A 603 -18.31 27.97 -1.44
C TRP A 603 -19.26 29.02 -0.82
N PRO A 604 -20.28 28.58 -0.06
CA PRO A 604 -21.27 29.50 0.52
C PRO A 604 -20.58 30.55 1.41
N GLY A 605 -20.88 31.83 1.17
CA GLY A 605 -20.30 32.95 1.93
C GLY A 605 -18.91 33.40 1.45
N HIS A 606 -18.35 32.76 0.42
CA HIS A 606 -17.08 33.15 -0.20
C HIS A 606 -17.27 33.94 -1.50
N GLU A 607 -18.46 34.46 -1.80
CA GLU A 607 -18.73 35.23 -3.02
C GLU A 607 -17.76 36.41 -3.17
N GLY A 608 -17.07 36.47 -4.31
CA GLY A 608 -16.05 37.48 -4.61
C GLY A 608 -14.69 37.26 -3.94
N GLN A 609 -14.57 36.29 -3.01
CA GLN A 609 -13.31 35.89 -2.38
C GLN A 609 -12.49 34.99 -3.31
N ARG A 610 -11.19 34.88 -3.03
CA ARG A 610 -10.27 34.07 -3.85
C ARG A 610 -10.40 32.59 -3.49
N VAL A 611 -10.56 31.76 -4.51
CA VAL A 611 -10.52 30.29 -4.43
C VAL A 611 -9.50 29.82 -5.48
N PRO A 612 -8.32 29.33 -5.06
CA PRO A 612 -7.35 28.73 -5.96
C PRO A 612 -7.94 27.54 -6.71
N VAL A 613 -7.78 27.52 -8.04
CA VAL A 613 -8.20 26.41 -8.88
C VAL A 613 -6.96 25.69 -9.41
N MET A 614 -6.91 24.39 -9.20
CA MET A 614 -5.92 23.46 -9.72
C MET A 614 -6.55 22.63 -10.84
N VAL A 615 -5.80 22.44 -11.92
CA VAL A 615 -6.19 21.55 -13.02
C VAL A 615 -5.10 20.52 -13.25
N TYR A 616 -5.45 19.25 -13.06
CA TYR A 616 -4.59 18.10 -13.36
C TYR A 616 -4.94 17.57 -14.74
N THR A 617 -3.98 17.56 -15.66
CA THR A 617 -4.21 17.07 -17.02
C THR A 617 -2.93 16.50 -17.61
N ASN A 618 -3.04 15.52 -18.52
CA ASN A 618 -1.90 15.06 -19.33
C ASN A 618 -1.56 16.04 -20.47
N GLY A 619 -2.39 17.06 -20.72
CA GLY A 619 -2.11 18.15 -21.65
C GLY A 619 -0.95 19.05 -21.21
N ASP A 620 -0.43 19.85 -22.14
CA ASP A 620 0.61 20.86 -21.89
C ASP A 620 0.03 22.16 -21.30
N SER A 621 -1.26 22.40 -21.53
CA SER A 621 -1.95 23.64 -21.20
C SER A 621 -3.45 23.43 -21.00
N ALA A 622 -4.11 24.40 -20.36
CA ALA A 622 -5.56 24.44 -20.25
C ALA A 622 -6.08 25.87 -20.15
N GLU A 623 -7.31 26.07 -20.60
CA GLU A 623 -8.05 27.32 -20.42
C GLU A 623 -9.19 27.12 -19.42
N LEU A 624 -9.30 28.02 -18.45
CA LEU A 624 -10.33 27.99 -17.43
C LEU A 624 -11.39 29.05 -17.73
N PHE A 625 -12.66 28.72 -17.52
CA PHE A 625 -13.80 29.59 -17.72
C PHE A 625 -14.68 29.62 -16.48
N LEU A 626 -15.12 30.82 -16.09
CA LEU A 626 -16.11 31.02 -15.03
C LEU A 626 -17.33 31.71 -15.63
N ASN A 627 -18.50 31.05 -15.55
CA ASN A 627 -19.76 31.55 -16.09
C ASN A 627 -19.64 32.02 -17.55
N GLY A 628 -18.97 31.21 -18.38
CA GLY A 628 -18.72 31.46 -19.80
C GLY A 628 -17.62 32.48 -20.13
N LYS A 629 -17.00 33.11 -19.12
CA LYS A 629 -15.89 34.06 -19.32
C LYS A 629 -14.55 33.36 -19.12
N SER A 630 -13.66 33.48 -20.10
CA SER A 630 -12.29 32.97 -19.97
C SER A 630 -11.53 33.70 -18.85
N LEU A 631 -10.80 32.92 -18.06
CA LEU A 631 -9.83 33.35 -17.06
C LEU A 631 -8.38 33.19 -17.57
N GLY A 632 -8.23 32.94 -18.88
CA GLY A 632 -6.96 32.81 -19.57
C GLY A 632 -6.40 31.38 -19.56
N VAL A 633 -5.44 31.16 -20.46
CA VAL A 633 -4.68 29.92 -20.61
C VAL A 633 -3.54 29.87 -19.60
N ARG A 634 -3.22 28.66 -19.11
CA ARG A 634 -1.99 28.35 -18.36
C ARG A 634 -1.27 27.19 -19.03
N ASN A 635 0.06 27.25 -19.03
CA ASN A 635 0.92 26.18 -19.51
C ASN A 635 1.69 25.55 -18.34
N LYS A 636 2.01 24.27 -18.45
CA LYS A 636 2.90 23.60 -17.50
C LYS A 636 4.31 24.18 -17.61
N GLY A 637 4.98 24.32 -16.47
CA GLY A 637 6.31 24.92 -16.35
C GLY A 637 6.31 26.46 -16.27
N GLU A 638 5.15 27.11 -16.37
CA GLU A 638 5.03 28.56 -16.22
C GLU A 638 4.56 28.92 -14.81
N ALA A 639 5.52 29.14 -13.91
CA ALA A 639 5.24 29.72 -12.60
C ALA A 639 4.98 31.24 -12.71
N PRO A 640 4.16 31.82 -11.80
CA PRO A 640 4.00 33.27 -11.70
C PRO A 640 5.35 33.97 -11.49
N PRO A 641 5.56 35.18 -12.06
CA PRO A 641 6.76 35.94 -11.80
C PRO A 641 6.89 36.24 -10.30
N GLN A 642 8.09 36.02 -9.76
CA GLN A 642 8.38 36.32 -8.36
C GLN A 642 8.39 37.85 -8.14
N PRO A 643 7.74 38.36 -7.08
CA PRO A 643 7.79 39.78 -6.74
C PRO A 643 9.20 40.25 -6.41
N ILE A 644 9.43 41.57 -6.50
CA ILE A 644 10.72 42.18 -6.15
C ILE A 644 11.04 41.89 -4.68
N ASN A 645 12.19 41.26 -4.44
CA ASN A 645 12.70 41.07 -3.09
C ASN A 645 13.25 42.39 -2.54
N LEU A 646 12.59 42.91 -1.51
CA LEU A 646 12.92 44.19 -0.88
C LEU A 646 14.24 44.14 -0.10
N ILE A 647 14.74 42.95 0.24
CA ILE A 647 16.01 42.77 0.96
C ILE A 647 17.22 43.02 0.06
N GLU A 648 17.10 42.84 -1.27
CA GLU A 648 18.21 43.01 -2.22
C GLU A 648 18.81 44.41 -2.21
N SER A 649 17.95 45.41 -1.99
CA SER A 649 18.34 46.81 -1.88
C SER A 649 18.48 47.32 -0.44
N ALA A 650 18.31 46.45 0.56
CA ALA A 650 18.27 46.86 1.97
C ALA A 650 19.67 47.00 2.57
N THR A 651 19.83 47.91 3.54
CA THR A 651 21.04 47.97 4.38
C THR A 651 20.85 47.08 5.60
N ILE A 652 21.74 46.10 5.79
CA ILE A 652 21.66 45.11 6.86
C ILE A 652 22.61 45.47 8.01
N LYS A 653 22.14 45.34 9.25
CA LYS A 653 22.94 45.46 10.49
C LYS A 653 22.72 44.23 11.37
N VAL A 654 23.79 43.70 11.96
CA VAL A 654 23.73 42.57 12.90
C VAL A 654 24.30 42.97 14.27
N SER A 655 23.84 42.31 15.33
CA SER A 655 24.28 42.58 16.71
C SER A 655 25.31 41.58 17.25
N SER A 656 25.87 40.71 16.40
CA SER A 656 26.81 39.65 16.81
C SER A 656 28.27 40.12 16.89
N SER A 657 29.08 39.39 17.65
CA SER A 657 30.51 39.65 17.85
C SER A 657 31.35 39.45 16.56
N ASN A 658 30.81 38.75 15.56
CA ASN A 658 31.42 38.47 14.27
C ASN A 658 30.85 39.38 13.15
N SER A 659 31.07 40.69 13.27
CA SER A 659 30.45 41.72 12.40
C SER A 659 31.08 41.88 11.00
N GLU A 660 32.19 41.19 10.71
CA GLU A 660 32.98 41.40 9.48
C GLU A 660 32.41 40.71 8.22
N ALA A 661 31.36 39.88 8.32
CA ALA A 661 30.95 38.98 7.22
C ALA A 661 29.80 39.46 6.30
N LEU A 662 29.14 40.60 6.54
CA LEU A 662 27.93 40.96 5.77
C LEU A 662 28.13 42.16 4.83
N THR A 663 28.44 41.87 3.55
CA THR A 663 28.36 42.87 2.46
C THR A 663 27.12 42.73 1.58
N SER A 664 26.45 41.56 1.53
CA SER A 664 25.07 41.40 1.05
C SER A 664 24.47 40.08 1.54
N LEU A 665 23.16 40.03 1.84
CA LEU A 665 22.39 38.79 2.15
C LEU A 665 21.76 38.16 0.90
N VAL A 666 22.11 38.69 -0.28
CA VAL A 666 21.33 38.51 -1.51
C VAL A 666 22.16 37.90 -2.62
N ASP A 667 23.48 38.13 -2.66
CA ASP A 667 24.37 37.53 -3.65
C ASP A 667 25.47 36.70 -2.99
N VAL A 668 25.28 35.37 -3.02
CA VAL A 668 26.28 34.30 -3.00
C VAL A 668 27.44 34.46 -1.99
N ASP A 669 27.15 34.32 -0.70
CA ASP A 669 28.10 33.69 0.24
C ASP A 669 27.47 32.37 0.72
N PRO A 670 28.05 31.20 0.40
CA PRO A 670 27.49 29.89 0.76
C PRO A 670 27.36 29.62 2.28
N GLN A 671 27.75 30.57 3.14
CA GLN A 671 27.71 30.41 4.60
C GLN A 671 26.53 31.11 5.30
N GLY A 672 25.80 32.01 4.64
CA GLY A 672 24.70 32.77 5.26
C GLY A 672 25.17 33.69 6.39
N TRP A 673 24.26 34.08 7.30
CA TRP A 673 24.62 34.75 8.56
C TRP A 673 24.55 33.75 9.71
N CYS A 674 25.58 33.70 10.56
CA CYS A 674 25.60 32.94 11.81
C CYS A 674 26.19 33.81 12.94
N ALA A 675 25.60 33.75 14.13
CA ALA A 675 26.14 34.37 15.35
C ALA A 675 26.71 33.33 16.31
N GLU A 676 27.60 33.76 17.22
CA GLU A 676 28.12 32.88 18.26
C GLU A 676 27.01 32.49 19.23
N GLN A 677 26.98 31.23 19.69
CA GLN A 677 25.95 30.77 20.63
C GLN A 677 26.00 31.52 21.99
N SER A 678 27.13 32.15 22.30
CA SER A 678 27.31 32.99 23.49
C SER A 678 26.81 34.43 23.34
N ASP A 679 26.47 34.87 22.12
CA ASP A 679 25.94 36.21 21.88
C ASP A 679 24.53 36.33 22.49
N ALA A 680 24.32 37.37 23.31
CA ALA A 680 23.01 37.59 23.93
C ALA A 680 22.02 38.18 22.90
N ALA A 681 20.93 37.44 22.62
CA ALA A 681 19.84 37.83 21.72
C ALA A 681 20.35 38.30 20.33
N PRO A 682 21.03 37.42 19.57
CA PRO A 682 21.59 37.79 18.28
C PRO A 682 20.46 38.18 17.32
N ARG A 683 20.61 39.34 16.69
CA ARG A 683 19.59 39.90 15.79
C ARG A 683 20.18 40.48 14.52
N LEU A 684 19.33 40.48 13.51
CA LEU A 684 19.57 41.04 12.18
C LEU A 684 18.48 42.07 11.90
N THR A 685 18.88 43.26 11.45
CA THR A 685 17.97 44.37 11.11
C THR A 685 18.22 44.82 9.68
N ALA A 686 17.18 44.80 8.86
CA ALA A 686 17.16 45.34 7.50
C ALA A 686 16.47 46.71 7.46
N ASP A 687 17.16 47.74 6.96
CA ASP A 687 16.58 49.01 6.56
C ASP A 687 16.24 48.95 5.06
N LEU A 688 14.95 48.93 4.74
CA LEU A 688 14.40 48.88 3.38
C LEU A 688 14.52 50.24 2.65
N GLY A 689 15.09 51.26 3.30
CA GLY A 689 15.32 52.61 2.76
C GLY A 689 14.12 53.54 2.89
N GLU A 690 12.90 53.02 2.70
CA GLU A 690 11.65 53.76 2.86
C GLU A 690 10.54 52.87 3.44
N ILE A 691 9.43 53.49 3.84
CA ILE A 691 8.27 52.73 4.34
C ILE A 691 7.59 52.06 3.15
N ARG A 692 7.56 50.73 3.15
CA ARG A 692 6.94 49.92 2.10
C ARG A 692 5.88 48.99 2.68
N PRO A 693 4.85 48.62 1.90
CA PRO A 693 4.00 47.48 2.23
C PRO A 693 4.87 46.24 2.42
N LEU A 694 4.63 45.50 3.49
CA LEU A 694 5.25 44.22 3.76
C LEU A 694 4.15 43.18 3.89
N ARG A 695 4.13 42.23 2.96
CA ARG A 695 3.07 41.23 2.83
C ARG A 695 3.57 39.81 3.02
N SER A 696 4.83 39.55 2.74
CA SER A 696 5.44 38.28 3.10
C SER A 696 6.92 38.42 3.39
N VAL A 697 7.43 37.55 4.25
CA VAL A 697 8.86 37.38 4.52
C VAL A 697 9.17 35.90 4.50
N ALA A 698 10.19 35.50 3.74
CA ALA A 698 10.69 34.14 3.69
C ALA A 698 12.11 34.08 4.27
N ILE A 699 12.35 33.12 5.16
CA ILE A 699 13.64 32.89 5.81
C ILE A 699 14.05 31.45 5.53
N GLN A 700 15.20 31.28 4.90
CA GLN A 700 15.80 29.97 4.69
C GLN A 700 16.80 29.70 5.82
N PHE A 701 16.62 28.58 6.53
CA PHE A 701 17.50 28.15 7.60
C PHE A 701 18.46 27.02 7.15
N PRO A 702 19.65 26.88 7.77
CA PRO A 702 20.54 25.75 7.48
C PRO A 702 19.96 24.38 7.83
N LYS A 703 19.12 24.31 8.87
CA LYS A 703 18.36 23.12 9.31
C LYS A 703 16.85 23.39 9.23
N GLU A 704 16.02 22.43 9.61
CA GLU A 704 14.56 22.61 9.57
C GLU A 704 14.13 23.81 10.42
N SER A 705 13.26 24.65 9.85
CA SER A 705 12.87 25.96 10.40
C SER A 705 12.23 25.86 11.78
N LYS A 706 11.52 24.76 12.06
CA LYS A 706 10.94 24.44 13.37
C LYS A 706 11.98 24.40 14.50
N ASN A 707 13.26 24.17 14.21
CA ASN A 707 14.30 24.09 15.24
C ASN A 707 14.74 25.47 15.76
N TYR A 708 14.26 26.55 15.14
CA TYR A 708 14.69 27.92 15.42
C TYR A 708 13.58 28.70 16.12
N GLU A 709 13.86 29.19 17.33
CA GLU A 709 13.01 30.18 18.01
C GLU A 709 13.45 31.59 17.61
N TYR A 710 12.53 32.42 17.15
CA TYR A 710 12.81 33.80 16.78
C TYR A 710 11.56 34.68 16.81
N THR A 711 11.76 35.98 17.03
CA THR A 711 10.75 37.00 16.79
C THR A 711 11.10 37.79 15.53
N MET A 712 10.07 38.20 14.80
CA MET A 712 10.20 39.24 13.79
C MET A 712 9.47 40.49 14.23
N GLU A 713 10.15 41.61 14.15
CA GLU A 713 9.64 42.91 14.52
C GLU A 713 9.78 43.88 13.35
N VAL A 714 8.82 44.78 13.23
CA VAL A 714 8.81 45.82 12.21
C VAL A 714 8.75 47.20 12.85
N SER A 715 9.36 48.18 12.18
CA SER A 715 9.32 49.58 12.61
C SER A 715 9.26 50.52 11.40
N ARG A 716 8.61 51.67 11.59
CA ARG A 716 8.53 52.73 10.57
C ARG A 716 9.65 53.76 10.71
N ASP A 717 10.20 53.92 11.93
CA ASP A 717 11.16 54.95 12.30
C ASP A 717 12.48 54.39 12.88
N GLY A 718 12.54 53.10 13.18
CA GLY A 718 13.68 52.41 13.76
C GLY A 718 13.73 52.48 15.30
N HIS A 719 12.73 53.09 15.93
CA HIS A 719 12.64 53.29 17.38
C HIS A 719 11.45 52.54 17.98
N ASP A 720 10.28 52.67 17.37
CA ASP A 720 9.07 51.99 17.82
C ASP A 720 8.90 50.67 17.07
N TRP A 721 9.05 49.55 17.78
CA TRP A 721 9.03 48.21 17.21
C TRP A 721 7.74 47.48 17.58
N THR A 722 7.16 46.79 16.58
CA THR A 722 6.00 45.91 16.76
C THR A 722 6.38 44.50 16.35
N THR A 723 6.21 43.53 17.25
CA THR A 723 6.35 42.11 16.93
C THR A 723 5.23 41.69 16.00
N VAL A 724 5.59 41.15 14.83
CA VAL A 724 4.65 40.63 13.82
C VAL A 724 4.73 39.11 13.68
N VAL A 725 5.81 38.49 14.16
CA VAL A 725 5.97 37.04 14.26
C VAL A 725 6.62 36.71 15.60
N ASP A 726 6.10 35.71 16.31
CA ASP A 726 6.73 35.10 17.48
C ASP A 726 6.76 33.57 17.25
N GLN A 727 7.84 33.09 16.62
CA GLN A 727 8.03 31.70 16.28
C GLN A 727 8.73 30.99 17.44
N LYS A 728 8.10 29.94 17.97
CA LYS A 728 8.73 29.04 18.95
C LYS A 728 9.41 27.86 18.27
N SER A 729 10.50 27.40 18.87
CA SER A 729 11.12 26.15 18.43
C SER A 729 10.23 24.96 18.82
N SER A 730 10.26 23.91 18.00
CA SER A 730 9.55 22.65 18.23
C SER A 730 10.48 21.48 17.93
N GLN A 731 10.51 20.52 18.85
CA GLN A 731 11.14 19.21 18.61
C GLN A 731 10.17 18.18 18.00
N HIS A 732 8.92 18.57 17.74
CA HIS A 732 7.92 17.72 17.12
C HIS A 732 7.63 18.19 15.69
N PRO A 733 7.63 17.28 14.71
CA PRO A 733 8.08 15.88 14.79
C PRO A 733 9.61 15.81 15.03
N LYS A 734 10.14 14.71 15.57
CA LYS A 734 11.58 14.62 15.89
C LYS A 734 12.52 14.74 14.69
N TRP A 735 12.03 14.49 13.48
CA TRP A 735 12.82 14.44 12.25
C TRP A 735 11.98 14.92 11.06
N GLY A 736 12.63 15.46 10.03
CA GLY A 736 11.96 15.96 8.83
C GLY A 736 11.36 17.37 8.99
N GLY A 737 10.67 17.85 7.95
CA GLY A 737 10.14 19.21 7.85
C GLY A 737 10.81 20.03 6.75
N VAL A 738 10.51 21.33 6.69
CA VAL A 738 11.10 22.27 5.73
C VAL A 738 12.15 23.16 6.38
N LYS A 739 13.09 23.63 5.56
CA LYS A 739 14.10 24.61 5.96
C LYS A 739 13.65 26.06 5.77
N GLU A 740 12.70 26.30 4.89
CA GLU A 740 12.14 27.63 4.64
C GLU A 740 10.99 27.89 5.63
N ALA A 741 10.99 29.03 6.30
CA ALA A 741 9.81 29.57 6.97
C ALA A 741 9.29 30.74 6.15
N ILE A 742 7.99 30.76 5.87
CA ILE A 742 7.35 31.88 5.20
C ILE A 742 6.22 32.44 6.06
N HIS A 743 6.25 33.74 6.26
CA HIS A 743 5.29 34.47 7.09
C HIS A 743 4.49 35.42 6.22
N GLN A 744 3.16 35.24 6.19
CA GLN A 744 2.25 36.21 5.58
C GLN A 744 1.98 37.32 6.59
N LEU A 745 2.17 38.57 6.17
CA LEU A 745 2.09 39.76 7.02
C LEU A 745 1.07 40.74 6.43
N ASP A 746 0.52 41.61 7.28
CA ASP A 746 -0.18 42.81 6.83
C ASP A 746 0.37 44.02 7.58
N SER A 747 1.54 44.50 7.13
CA SER A 747 2.20 45.64 7.74
C SER A 747 2.73 46.63 6.69
N SER A 748 3.22 47.77 7.17
CA SER A 748 3.97 48.73 6.37
C SER A 748 5.11 49.28 7.21
N ALA A 749 6.33 48.98 6.79
CA ALA A 749 7.52 49.18 7.59
C ALA A 749 8.68 49.67 6.72
N ARG A 750 9.61 50.37 7.36
CA ARG A 750 10.93 50.68 6.80
C ARG A 750 11.99 49.72 7.33
N TYR A 751 11.86 49.31 8.59
CA TYR A 751 12.79 48.43 9.26
C TYR A 751 12.14 47.09 9.55
N LEU A 752 12.86 46.01 9.26
CA LEU A 752 12.51 44.63 9.61
C LEU A 752 13.64 44.06 10.48
N ARG A 753 13.31 43.47 11.61
CA ARG A 753 14.27 42.86 12.53
C ARG A 753 13.90 41.41 12.80
N LEU A 754 14.85 40.51 12.60
CA LEU A 754 14.80 39.12 13.04
C LEU A 754 15.67 38.98 14.29
N GLN A 755 15.12 38.48 15.38
CA GLN A 755 15.84 38.28 16.63
C GLN A 755 15.68 36.85 17.09
N PHE A 756 16.79 36.13 17.28
CA PHE A 756 16.76 34.76 17.79
C PHE A 756 16.47 34.72 19.29
N GLY A 757 15.65 33.76 19.68
CA GLY A 757 15.43 33.36 21.07
C GLY A 757 16.35 32.19 21.48
N PRO A 758 16.02 31.49 22.58
CA PRO A 758 16.72 30.27 22.98
C PRO A 758 16.63 29.19 21.89
N LEU A 759 17.77 28.59 21.53
CA LEU A 759 17.83 27.56 20.48
C LEU A 759 18.02 26.17 21.07
N ALA A 760 17.57 25.15 20.34
CA ALA A 760 17.79 23.76 20.71
C ALA A 760 19.29 23.39 20.64
N ASP A 761 19.69 22.35 21.38
CA ASP A 761 21.07 21.86 21.40
C ASP A 761 21.58 21.53 19.99
N GLY A 762 22.77 22.05 19.65
CA GLY A 762 23.39 21.85 18.33
C GLY A 762 22.77 22.68 17.20
N ILE A 763 21.95 23.68 17.52
CA ILE A 763 21.44 24.69 16.59
C ILE A 763 22.11 26.03 16.88
N GLU A 764 22.76 26.59 15.85
CA GLU A 764 23.37 27.92 15.91
C GLU A 764 22.40 28.97 15.38
N PRO A 765 22.38 30.20 15.93
CA PRO A 765 21.55 31.31 15.45
C PRO A 765 22.00 31.73 14.05
N SER A 766 21.36 31.16 13.04
CA SER A 766 21.82 31.25 11.66
C SER A 766 20.68 31.24 10.64
N ILE A 767 20.88 31.94 9.53
CA ILE A 767 20.01 31.92 8.34
C ILE A 767 20.88 31.83 7.08
N GLU A 768 20.41 31.10 6.06
CA GLU A 768 21.04 31.07 4.74
C GLU A 768 20.61 32.29 3.92
N THR A 769 19.31 32.60 3.87
CA THR A 769 18.76 33.78 3.17
C THR A 769 17.55 34.37 3.89
N MET A 770 17.32 35.67 3.70
CA MET A 770 16.07 36.35 4.08
C MET A 770 15.56 37.16 2.89
N ARG A 771 14.27 37.01 2.59
CA ARG A 771 13.59 37.68 1.48
C ARG A 771 12.31 38.32 2.00
N ALA A 772 11.97 39.50 1.49
CA ALA A 772 10.80 40.27 1.93
C ALA A 772 10.09 40.84 0.72
N TYR A 773 8.76 40.77 0.70
CA TYR A 773 7.97 41.14 -0.48
C TYR A 773 6.81 42.05 -0.11
N SER A 774 6.47 42.95 -1.03
CA SER A 774 5.27 43.80 -0.95
C SER A 774 3.99 43.06 -1.32
N GLU A 775 4.09 41.78 -1.67
CA GLU A 775 3.00 40.90 -2.07
C GLU A 775 3.06 39.58 -1.29
N ALA A 776 1.96 38.86 -1.24
CA ALA A 776 1.94 37.51 -0.69
C ALA A 776 2.63 36.58 -1.70
N VAL A 777 3.61 35.80 -1.23
CA VAL A 777 4.28 34.78 -2.04
C VAL A 777 4.06 33.40 -1.42
N GLU A 778 4.17 32.36 -2.22
CA GLU A 778 4.16 30.98 -1.73
C GLU A 778 5.59 30.48 -1.44
N SER A 779 5.69 29.38 -0.69
CA SER A 779 6.99 28.74 -0.47
C SER A 779 7.63 28.32 -1.79
N SER A 780 8.96 28.45 -1.86
CA SER A 780 9.75 27.95 -2.98
C SER A 780 9.63 26.43 -3.16
N TYR A 781 9.27 25.70 -2.10
CA TYR A 781 8.98 24.27 -2.12
C TYR A 781 7.89 23.89 -3.13
N PHE A 782 6.86 24.74 -3.28
CA PHE A 782 5.72 24.46 -4.16
C PHE A 782 5.95 24.88 -5.62
N GLN A 783 7.09 25.46 -5.97
CA GLN A 783 7.36 25.89 -7.35
C GLN A 783 7.37 24.70 -8.32
N GLN A 784 7.83 23.52 -7.88
CA GLN A 784 7.82 22.31 -8.70
C GLN A 784 6.41 21.85 -9.10
N THR A 785 5.36 22.34 -8.44
CA THR A 785 3.97 21.98 -8.78
C THR A 785 3.56 22.51 -10.16
N TYR A 786 4.06 23.68 -10.59
CA TYR A 786 3.70 24.25 -11.90
C TYR A 786 4.14 23.39 -13.09
N ASP A 787 5.10 22.48 -12.91
CA ASP A 787 5.55 21.55 -13.95
C ASP A 787 4.54 20.43 -14.24
N TYR A 788 3.65 20.12 -13.29
CA TYR A 788 2.79 18.94 -13.36
C TYR A 788 1.29 19.26 -13.22
N ARG A 789 0.92 20.42 -12.67
CA ARG A 789 -0.46 20.90 -12.58
C ARG A 789 -0.56 22.36 -13.01
N LEU A 790 -1.73 22.75 -13.51
CA LEU A 790 -2.03 24.12 -13.90
C LEU A 790 -2.79 24.82 -12.76
N ARG A 791 -2.51 26.10 -12.53
CA ARG A 791 -3.00 26.82 -11.35
C ARG A 791 -3.54 28.20 -11.70
N TRP A 792 -4.72 28.51 -11.16
CA TRP A 792 -5.27 29.86 -11.08
C TRP A 792 -5.50 30.20 -9.62
N ASN A 793 -4.49 30.81 -8.97
CA ASN A 793 -4.54 31.08 -7.54
C ASN A 793 -5.51 32.22 -7.14
N ASP A 794 -5.96 33.03 -8.10
CA ASP A 794 -6.73 34.26 -7.86
C ASP A 794 -8.17 34.24 -8.41
N VAL A 795 -8.74 33.07 -8.70
CA VAL A 795 -10.13 32.98 -9.18
C VAL A 795 -11.06 33.52 -8.10
N ARG A 796 -11.91 34.50 -8.45
CA ARG A 796 -12.94 35.01 -7.53
C ARG A 796 -14.17 34.13 -7.63
N TYR A 797 -14.59 33.56 -6.51
CA TYR A 797 -15.73 32.67 -6.48
C TYR A 797 -17.01 33.42 -6.87
N GLU A 798 -17.72 32.83 -7.84
CA GLU A 798 -19.07 33.21 -8.25
C GLU A 798 -19.83 31.89 -8.42
N PRO A 799 -21.01 31.72 -7.78
CA PRO A 799 -21.85 30.56 -8.01
C PRO A 799 -22.16 30.39 -9.50
N GLY A 800 -22.17 29.14 -9.97
CA GLY A 800 -22.50 28.83 -11.36
C GLY A 800 -21.61 27.73 -11.92
N GLU A 801 -21.00 27.98 -13.07
CA GLU A 801 -20.25 27.01 -13.86
C GLU A 801 -18.76 27.34 -13.87
N LEU A 802 -17.93 26.38 -13.47
CA LEU A 802 -16.50 26.38 -13.67
C LEU A 802 -16.14 25.31 -14.70
N ARG A 803 -15.49 25.72 -15.80
CA ARG A 803 -15.22 24.84 -16.94
C ARG A 803 -13.74 24.92 -17.32
N ALA A 804 -13.11 23.78 -17.58
CA ALA A 804 -11.74 23.72 -18.07
C ALA A 804 -11.69 22.96 -19.40
N VAL A 805 -10.85 23.42 -20.31
CA VAL A 805 -10.52 22.74 -21.56
C VAL A 805 -9.02 22.51 -21.59
N ALA A 806 -8.60 21.26 -21.69
CA ALA A 806 -7.19 20.88 -21.77
C ALA A 806 -6.74 20.74 -23.21
N TYR A 807 -5.50 21.17 -23.47
CA TYR A 807 -4.86 21.09 -24.77
C TYR A 807 -3.54 20.33 -24.69
N ASN A 808 -3.17 19.68 -25.80
CA ASN A 808 -1.83 19.16 -26.03
C ASN A 808 -1.38 19.56 -27.44
N ASP A 809 -0.26 20.26 -27.56
CA ASP A 809 0.22 20.85 -28.80
C ASP A 809 -0.86 21.70 -29.50
N GLY A 810 -1.62 22.46 -28.70
CA GLY A 810 -2.72 23.32 -29.15
C GLY A 810 -3.99 22.60 -29.60
N LYS A 811 -4.07 21.26 -29.49
CA LYS A 811 -5.29 20.49 -29.78
C LYS A 811 -6.03 20.17 -28.51
N GLU A 812 -7.34 20.37 -28.51
CA GLU A 812 -8.20 19.97 -27.41
C GLU A 812 -8.15 18.45 -27.20
N ILE A 813 -7.93 18.03 -25.96
CA ILE A 813 -7.89 16.60 -25.58
C ILE A 813 -8.99 16.21 -24.59
N ALA A 814 -9.53 17.17 -23.83
CA ALA A 814 -10.58 16.93 -22.84
C ALA A 814 -11.25 18.23 -22.38
N GLU A 815 -12.49 18.12 -21.93
CA GLU A 815 -13.27 19.18 -21.27
C GLU A 815 -13.91 18.65 -19.99
N GLN A 816 -13.95 19.47 -18.94
CA GLN A 816 -14.67 19.19 -17.71
C GLN A 816 -15.43 20.42 -17.22
N ILE A 817 -16.62 20.19 -16.66
CA ILE A 817 -17.50 21.21 -16.07
C ILE A 817 -17.83 20.82 -14.63
N LEU A 818 -17.62 21.76 -13.70
CA LEU A 818 -18.16 21.74 -12.35
C LEU A 818 -19.28 22.78 -12.23
N ARG A 819 -20.29 22.48 -11.42
CA ARG A 819 -21.39 23.39 -11.12
C ARG A 819 -21.55 23.56 -9.62
N THR A 820 -21.90 24.76 -9.18
CA THR A 820 -22.38 25.00 -7.81
C THR A 820 -23.71 24.25 -7.65
N ALA A 821 -23.72 23.28 -6.73
CA ALA A 821 -24.89 22.52 -6.34
C ALA A 821 -25.80 23.35 -5.44
N GLY A 822 -27.11 23.20 -5.63
CA GLY A 822 -28.10 23.60 -4.63
C GLY A 822 -28.07 22.70 -3.39
N PRO A 823 -28.96 22.95 -2.41
CA PRO A 823 -29.17 22.03 -1.29
C PRO A 823 -29.41 20.60 -1.78
N ALA A 824 -28.81 19.61 -1.10
CA ALA A 824 -29.06 18.21 -1.41
C ALA A 824 -30.57 17.91 -1.33
N SER A 825 -31.10 17.24 -2.34
CA SER A 825 -32.53 16.93 -2.45
C SER A 825 -32.82 15.46 -2.77
N ALA A 826 -31.85 14.72 -3.32
CA ALA A 826 -32.02 13.32 -3.70
C ALA A 826 -30.74 12.51 -3.51
N LEU A 827 -30.88 11.20 -3.45
CA LEU A 827 -29.78 10.24 -3.48
C LEU A 827 -29.59 9.67 -4.89
N ALA A 828 -28.36 9.33 -5.24
CA ALA A 828 -27.99 8.60 -6.45
C ALA A 828 -27.13 7.39 -6.10
N LEU A 829 -27.44 6.24 -6.70
CA LEU A 829 -26.73 4.98 -6.48
C LEU A 829 -26.05 4.53 -7.77
N THR A 830 -24.79 4.09 -7.66
CA THR A 830 -24.03 3.57 -8.79
C THR A 830 -23.32 2.28 -8.37
N PRO A 831 -23.87 1.10 -8.71
CA PRO A 831 -23.16 -0.15 -8.55
C PRO A 831 -21.99 -0.23 -9.54
N ASP A 832 -20.89 -0.85 -9.12
CA ASP A 832 -19.76 -1.13 -10.02
C ASP A 832 -20.11 -2.20 -11.06
N ARG A 833 -21.01 -3.12 -10.72
CA ARG A 833 -21.60 -4.14 -11.61
C ARG A 833 -23.04 -4.44 -11.22
N ASN A 834 -23.86 -4.82 -12.19
CA ASN A 834 -25.25 -5.23 -11.97
C ASN A 834 -25.44 -6.74 -11.85
N GLU A 835 -24.43 -7.54 -12.23
CA GLU A 835 -24.45 -9.00 -12.14
C GLU A 835 -23.40 -9.48 -11.14
N VAL A 836 -23.75 -10.51 -10.36
CA VAL A 836 -22.92 -11.03 -9.29
C VAL A 836 -23.15 -12.53 -9.08
N LEU A 837 -22.09 -13.29 -8.78
CA LEU A 837 -22.20 -14.73 -8.52
C LEU A 837 -22.67 -15.01 -7.09
N SER A 838 -23.54 -16.02 -6.92
CA SER A 838 -23.94 -16.51 -5.59
C SER A 838 -22.96 -17.56 -5.04
N ASP A 839 -21.65 -17.38 -5.22
CA ASP A 839 -20.59 -18.31 -4.80
C ASP A 839 -20.11 -18.06 -3.34
N GLY A 840 -20.71 -17.07 -2.68
CA GLY A 840 -20.37 -16.62 -1.33
C GLY A 840 -19.11 -15.75 -1.26
N ILE A 841 -18.36 -15.59 -2.34
CA ILE A 841 -17.11 -14.80 -2.45
C ILE A 841 -17.38 -13.48 -3.18
N ASP A 842 -18.12 -13.51 -4.28
CA ASP A 842 -18.34 -12.35 -5.14
C ASP A 842 -19.13 -11.25 -4.42
N MET A 843 -18.86 -10.01 -4.81
CA MET A 843 -19.40 -8.81 -4.16
C MET A 843 -19.66 -7.69 -5.16
N VAL A 844 -20.60 -6.81 -4.82
CA VAL A 844 -20.91 -5.57 -5.55
C VAL A 844 -20.66 -4.37 -4.67
N PHE A 845 -20.04 -3.34 -5.22
CA PHE A 845 -19.73 -2.08 -4.55
C PHE A 845 -20.65 -0.99 -5.09
N ILE A 846 -21.49 -0.42 -4.24
CA ILE A 846 -22.49 0.58 -4.61
C ILE A 846 -22.09 1.93 -4.03
N ALA A 847 -21.68 2.85 -4.90
CA ALA A 847 -21.44 4.22 -4.52
C ALA A 847 -22.78 4.94 -4.26
N ILE A 848 -22.89 5.56 -3.10
CA ILE A 848 -24.02 6.41 -2.67
C ILE A 848 -23.57 7.86 -2.77
N ARG A 849 -24.38 8.72 -3.39
CA ARG A 849 -24.09 10.15 -3.53
C ARG A 849 -25.32 11.00 -3.26
N ALA A 850 -25.14 12.18 -2.68
CA ALA A 850 -26.18 13.20 -2.61
C ALA A 850 -26.10 14.15 -3.82
N VAL A 851 -27.26 14.49 -4.37
CA VAL A 851 -27.42 15.43 -5.48
C VAL A 851 -28.48 16.48 -5.17
N ASP A 852 -28.40 17.65 -5.80
CA ASP A 852 -29.43 18.68 -5.73
C ASP A 852 -30.63 18.36 -6.64
N GLU A 853 -31.63 19.26 -6.69
CA GLU A 853 -32.88 19.06 -7.47
C GLU A 853 -32.65 18.94 -8.99
N ASN A 854 -31.47 19.35 -9.47
CA ASN A 854 -31.07 19.28 -10.87
C ASN A 854 -30.11 18.10 -11.15
N GLY A 855 -29.85 17.26 -10.14
CA GLY A 855 -28.93 16.14 -10.24
C GLY A 855 -27.44 16.53 -10.15
N VAL A 856 -27.11 17.77 -9.75
CA VAL A 856 -25.72 18.19 -9.54
C VAL A 856 -25.22 17.59 -8.23
N PHE A 857 -24.05 16.95 -8.26
CA PHE A 857 -23.42 16.36 -7.09
C PHE A 857 -23.13 17.41 -6.02
N ASN A 858 -23.64 17.19 -4.80
CA ASN A 858 -23.40 18.07 -3.67
C ASN A 858 -22.29 17.48 -2.78
N GLU A 859 -21.08 18.00 -2.95
CA GLU A 859 -19.91 17.55 -2.19
C GLU A 859 -19.91 17.99 -0.72
N LEU A 860 -20.70 19.00 -0.35
CA LEU A 860 -20.86 19.45 1.03
C LEU A 860 -21.90 18.62 1.81
N ALA A 861 -22.55 17.64 1.16
CA ALA A 861 -23.59 16.86 1.80
C ALA A 861 -23.01 15.91 2.85
N GLU A 862 -23.52 16.07 4.07
CA GLU A 862 -23.24 15.25 5.24
C GLU A 862 -24.58 14.70 5.78
N ASN A 863 -25.39 14.10 4.92
CA ASN A 863 -26.60 13.42 5.37
C ASN A 863 -26.28 12.03 5.93
N LYS A 864 -26.94 11.63 7.00
CA LYS A 864 -26.93 10.22 7.44
C LYS A 864 -27.90 9.41 6.58
N VAL A 865 -27.41 8.36 5.93
CA VAL A 865 -28.22 7.49 5.06
C VAL A 865 -28.48 6.14 5.74
N SER A 866 -29.61 5.53 5.43
CA SER A 866 -30.01 4.18 5.85
C SER A 866 -30.11 3.27 4.63
N ILE A 867 -29.52 2.08 4.70
CA ILE A 867 -29.41 1.11 3.63
C ILE A 867 -30.26 -0.12 3.99
N SER A 868 -31.08 -0.57 3.05
CA SER A 868 -31.86 -1.80 3.17
C SER A 868 -31.63 -2.71 1.96
N VAL A 869 -31.53 -4.02 2.20
CA VAL A 869 -31.29 -5.03 1.18
C VAL A 869 -32.42 -6.05 1.21
N GLN A 870 -33.06 -6.27 0.06
CA GLN A 870 -34.11 -7.25 -0.15
C GLN A 870 -33.65 -8.29 -1.18
N GLY A 871 -34.19 -9.51 -1.08
CA GLY A 871 -33.80 -10.64 -1.93
C GLY A 871 -32.63 -11.46 -1.34
N PRO A 872 -31.94 -12.26 -2.16
CA PRO A 872 -30.89 -13.17 -1.70
C PRO A 872 -29.54 -12.47 -1.55
N GLY A 873 -29.50 -11.34 -0.84
CA GLY A 873 -28.27 -10.59 -0.56
C GLY A 873 -28.19 -10.10 0.88
N THR A 874 -26.99 -9.73 1.32
CA THR A 874 -26.72 -9.10 2.62
C THR A 874 -25.84 -7.86 2.42
N LEU A 875 -26.06 -6.85 3.26
CA LEU A 875 -25.10 -5.76 3.42
C LEU A 875 -23.91 -6.32 4.18
N GLU A 876 -22.77 -6.46 3.51
CA GLU A 876 -21.54 -6.92 4.15
C GLU A 876 -20.92 -5.79 4.96
N ALA A 877 -20.76 -4.62 4.33
CA ALA A 877 -20.16 -3.47 4.96
C ALA A 877 -20.64 -2.16 4.34
N THR A 878 -20.55 -1.09 5.11
CA THR A 878 -20.75 0.28 4.68
C THR A 878 -19.64 1.17 5.24
N ALA A 879 -19.19 2.16 4.47
CA ALA A 879 -18.20 3.13 4.93
C ALA A 879 -18.16 4.34 3.99
N ASN A 880 -17.58 5.45 4.47
CA ASN A 880 -17.54 6.71 3.72
C ASN A 880 -16.12 7.20 3.40
N GLY A 881 -15.07 6.53 3.91
CA GLY A 881 -13.68 6.96 3.71
C GLY A 881 -13.22 8.11 4.59
N ASP A 882 -14.05 8.58 5.53
CA ASP A 882 -13.64 9.52 6.58
C ASP A 882 -12.73 8.80 7.59
N PRO A 883 -11.47 9.27 7.78
CA PRO A 883 -10.55 8.65 8.71
C PRO A 883 -10.91 8.84 10.18
N THR A 884 -11.79 9.78 10.51
CA THR A 884 -12.22 10.11 11.88
C THR A 884 -13.53 9.44 12.29
N SER A 885 -14.29 8.88 11.33
CA SER A 885 -15.58 8.26 11.60
C SER A 885 -15.45 6.98 12.43
N MET A 886 -16.13 6.91 13.58
CA MET A 886 -16.19 5.71 14.43
C MET A 886 -17.44 4.85 14.19
N GLU A 887 -18.16 5.07 13.09
CA GLU A 887 -19.32 4.25 12.74
C GLU A 887 -18.89 2.82 12.38
N SER A 888 -19.60 1.81 12.91
CA SER A 888 -19.32 0.41 12.58
C SER A 888 -19.49 0.15 11.09
N PHE A 889 -18.56 -0.60 10.50
CA PHE A 889 -18.67 -1.01 9.11
C PHE A 889 -19.86 -1.93 8.84
N HIS A 890 -20.38 -2.64 9.85
CA HIS A 890 -21.56 -3.51 9.69
C HIS A 890 -22.89 -2.78 9.96
N SER A 891 -22.85 -1.46 10.21
CA SER A 891 -24.05 -0.65 10.39
C SER A 891 -24.88 -0.61 9.09
N SER A 892 -26.20 -0.61 9.20
CA SER A 892 -27.08 -0.29 8.06
C SER A 892 -27.20 1.22 7.82
N GLN A 893 -26.57 2.04 8.66
CA GLN A 893 -26.55 3.49 8.53
C GLN A 893 -25.12 4.00 8.41
N VAL A 894 -24.91 4.99 7.56
CA VAL A 894 -23.62 5.64 7.38
C VAL A 894 -23.78 7.12 7.10
N GLN A 895 -22.88 7.92 7.65
CA GLN A 895 -22.76 9.34 7.39
C GLN A 895 -22.12 9.57 6.01
N LEU A 896 -22.69 10.41 5.14
CA LEU A 896 -21.98 10.84 3.93
C LEU A 896 -20.75 11.67 4.32
N PHE A 897 -19.63 11.44 3.63
CA PHE A 897 -18.40 12.20 3.77
C PHE A 897 -17.99 12.77 2.41
N ALA A 898 -17.86 14.09 2.33
CA ALA A 898 -17.74 14.82 1.07
C ALA A 898 -18.78 14.32 0.04
N GLY A 899 -20.05 14.28 0.44
CA GLY A 899 -21.21 13.87 -0.36
C GLY A 899 -21.32 12.38 -0.71
N LYS A 900 -20.41 11.50 -0.24
CA LYS A 900 -20.32 10.10 -0.67
C LYS A 900 -20.28 9.10 0.49
N ALA A 901 -20.81 7.90 0.23
CA ALA A 901 -20.57 6.68 1.00
C ALA A 901 -20.58 5.45 0.08
N MET A 902 -20.17 4.30 0.60
CA MET A 902 -20.08 3.02 -0.12
C MET A 902 -20.88 1.97 0.64
N ALA A 903 -21.74 1.23 -0.07
CA ALA A 903 -22.35 -0.01 0.42
C ALA A 903 -21.77 -1.21 -0.32
N ILE A 904 -21.38 -2.26 0.41
CA ILE A 904 -20.82 -3.49 -0.14
C ILE A 904 -21.83 -4.61 0.07
N ILE A 905 -22.27 -5.22 -1.04
CA ILE A 905 -23.32 -6.24 -1.04
C ILE A 905 -22.72 -7.60 -1.39
N ARG A 906 -23.00 -8.59 -0.55
CA ARG A 906 -22.64 -9.99 -0.80
C ARG A 906 -23.91 -10.80 -1.09
N PRO A 907 -23.99 -11.55 -2.19
CA PRO A 907 -25.07 -12.49 -2.40
C PRO A 907 -25.04 -13.63 -1.38
N LYS A 908 -26.22 -14.14 -1.04
CA LYS A 908 -26.33 -15.35 -0.23
C LYS A 908 -25.93 -16.55 -1.08
N GLU A 909 -24.97 -17.30 -0.58
CA GLU A 909 -24.40 -18.43 -1.27
C GLU A 909 -25.45 -19.45 -1.73
N GLY A 910 -25.33 -19.92 -2.98
CA GLY A 910 -26.25 -20.87 -3.63
C GLY A 910 -27.64 -20.32 -3.97
N LEU A 911 -27.92 -19.07 -3.62
CA LEU A 911 -29.22 -18.43 -3.82
C LEU A 911 -29.14 -17.36 -4.90
N GLY A 912 -29.27 -17.76 -6.17
CA GLY A 912 -29.51 -16.80 -7.26
C GLY A 912 -30.89 -16.12 -7.18
N GLY A 913 -31.01 -14.99 -7.86
CA GLY A 913 -32.21 -14.16 -7.95
C GLY A 913 -31.91 -12.66 -7.85
N THR A 914 -32.97 -11.87 -7.89
CA THR A 914 -32.89 -10.41 -7.88
C THR A 914 -32.67 -9.88 -6.47
N ILE A 915 -31.61 -9.08 -6.28
CA ILE A 915 -31.29 -8.35 -5.04
C ILE A 915 -31.67 -6.88 -5.25
N THR A 916 -32.48 -6.31 -4.37
CA THR A 916 -32.83 -4.87 -4.41
C THR A 916 -32.18 -4.15 -3.23
N VAL A 917 -31.41 -3.10 -3.52
CA VAL A 917 -30.76 -2.27 -2.52
C VAL A 917 -31.41 -0.90 -2.56
N ARG A 918 -31.99 -0.46 -1.43
CA ARG A 918 -32.66 0.83 -1.28
C ARG A 918 -31.96 1.65 -0.21
N VAL A 919 -31.70 2.92 -0.53
CA VAL A 919 -31.05 3.87 0.37
C VAL A 919 -31.95 5.08 0.58
N GLU A 920 -32.12 5.46 1.84
CA GLU A 920 -33.02 6.53 2.28
C GLU A 920 -32.30 7.48 3.24
N SER A 921 -32.72 8.74 3.30
CA SER A 921 -32.23 9.73 4.25
C SER A 921 -33.32 10.76 4.54
N GLU A 922 -33.32 11.34 5.73
CA GLU A 922 -34.28 12.39 6.08
C GLU A 922 -34.09 13.61 5.16
N GLY A 923 -35.17 14.05 4.52
CA GLY A 923 -35.17 15.22 3.64
C GLY A 923 -34.63 14.99 2.22
N LEU A 924 -34.20 13.77 1.86
CA LEU A 924 -33.75 13.42 0.51
C LEU A 924 -34.68 12.42 -0.17
N GLU A 925 -34.92 12.58 -1.47
CA GLU A 925 -35.59 11.55 -2.27
C GLU A 925 -34.76 10.24 -2.24
N PRO A 926 -35.38 9.09 -1.90
CA PRO A 926 -34.67 7.83 -1.78
C PRO A 926 -34.31 7.26 -3.15
N ALA A 927 -33.26 6.44 -3.19
CA ALA A 927 -32.82 5.77 -4.41
C ALA A 927 -32.77 4.25 -4.23
N GLN A 928 -32.91 3.52 -5.32
CA GLN A 928 -32.79 2.06 -5.33
C GLN A 928 -32.10 1.56 -6.59
N VAL A 929 -31.39 0.44 -6.45
CA VAL A 929 -30.79 -0.31 -7.56
C VAL A 929 -31.09 -1.79 -7.42
N THR A 930 -31.10 -2.47 -8.56
CA THR A 930 -31.37 -3.89 -8.66
C THR A 930 -30.13 -4.60 -9.20
N LEU A 931 -29.74 -5.68 -8.54
CA LEU A 931 -28.64 -6.56 -8.93
C LEU A 931 -29.19 -7.94 -9.25
N GLU A 932 -28.62 -8.61 -10.25
CA GLU A 932 -28.96 -9.97 -10.61
C GLU A 932 -27.90 -10.93 -10.09
N SER A 933 -28.32 -11.85 -9.21
CA SER A 933 -27.44 -12.89 -8.69
C SER A 933 -27.59 -14.19 -9.48
N GLY A 934 -26.52 -14.58 -10.17
CA GLY A 934 -26.45 -15.83 -10.92
C GLY A 934 -26.06 -17.01 -10.03
N ARG A 935 -26.71 -18.16 -10.21
CA ARG A 935 -26.19 -19.44 -9.70
C ARG A 935 -25.12 -19.94 -10.65
N GLU A 936 -23.99 -20.35 -10.09
CA GLU A 936 -22.93 -21.06 -10.82
C GLU A 936 -23.34 -22.51 -11.13
#